data_AF-A0A8C5BAG0-F1
#
_entry.id   AF-A0A8C5BAG0-F1
#
_cell.length_a   1.000
_cell.length_b   1.000
_cell.length_c   1.000
_cell.angle_alpha   90.00
_cell.angle_beta   90.00
_cell.angle_gamma   90.00
#
_symmetry.space_group_name_H-M   'P 1'
#
loop_
_entity.id
_entity.type
_entity.pdbx_description
1 polymer ?
#
loop_
_entity_poly.entity_id
_entity_poly.type
_entity_poly.pdbx_seq_one_letter_code
_entity_poly.pdbx_strand_id
1 'polypeptide(L)'
;MWINPEDVLLASALWITERANPYFILQKRKGHGDGGGGLAGLLVGTMDVVLDSSARVAPYRILYQTPDSLVYWIIAHGTSRKEITEHWEWLEHNLLQTLSIFENENDITTFVKGKVQGIIAEYNKNQEFKEDDDTDKFKEAIAKFRKLFGMPEEEKLVNYYSCSYWKGKVPRQGWLYLSINHVCFYSYLLGKEAKLVVRWADITQLDKSATLLLPEVIRVSTRARHHLFSVFLNINETFQLAEQLANIAMRQLLDNKGFEQDRSLPKLKRKSPQKVSALKRDLDARAKSERYRALFRLPKDEKLDGHTDCTLWTPFNKRHILGQMFVSTNYICFNGKEETVCSLIIPLREVTIVEKADSSNVLPSPLSISTKNRMTFLFANLKDRDFLVQRISDFLQQTTSKIYLEREPTGSLTSSDDEVSSQLGSLLSCSPPRSSLGSDGERQFNLNDSSVPTATQALMTMYRRRSPEEFNPKLAKEFLKEQAWKNHLTEYGQGVCMYRTEKTKDLVLQGIPENMRGELWLLFSGAINEMVTHPGYYEDLVEKSMGQYNLATEEIERDLHRSLPEHPAFQNEMGIAALRRVLTAYAFRNPNIGYCQAMNIVTSVLLLYAKEEEAFWLLVALCERMLPDYYNTRVVGALVDQGVFEELAREYVPQLYDCMQDLGVISTISLSWFLTLFLSVMPFESAVVVVDCFFYEGIKVIFQLALSVLHANIHQLLGCKDDGEAMTVLGRYLDSVTNKDSTLPPIPHLHSLLTDNGEPHPEVDIFKLVRSSYEKFGSIRADVIEQMRFKQRLRVIQTIEDTTKRNVVRTIVTETPFGIDELEELFVLFKTEHLTSCYWGGGTNLSERHDPSLPYLEQYRINVEQFRGLFVLLFPWANEAHSDPLAARFFRLLDHNGDALINFREFISGLSVLCYGDLTDKLKILYKMHVLPDVSTDEPDSAFEATQYFFEDITPETSMGKWLTASVQDNQTSDYRHYLKIWNQDSKSNPESTKNLPKLNQGQFIELCKTLYSMFSEDLAEQELYHATATVTSLLLEMGEVGKMFCCPGPRSQDHEDRDRDREGCPPPDRPTADCSARSQEPSKTKQTAPLQDVRLEEDQSSPKEAGTLSSAAAMLTSDDETKDDTSVSSYSVLSAGSHELDDNKLQCEDIADDTVLVRSHGSLPHSTSIDKDWAITFEQFLASVLTEHALVQYFEKPVDMLARITNAKNMRKVGRTSLSFSDYEISLSA
;
A
#
# COMPACT_ATOMS: atom_id res chain seq x y z
N MET A 1 -28.66 -26.65 -17.02
CA MET A 1 -29.00 -26.60 -15.59
C MET A 1 -30.47 -26.99 -15.41
N TRP A 2 -30.78 -27.70 -14.32
CA TRP A 2 -32.15 -28.07 -13.92
C TRP A 2 -32.86 -26.91 -13.22
N ILE A 3 -34.19 -26.82 -13.34
CA ILE A 3 -35.01 -25.83 -12.62
C ILE A 3 -36.25 -26.46 -11.99
N ASN A 4 -36.82 -25.77 -11.00
CA ASN A 4 -38.13 -26.13 -10.46
C ASN A 4 -39.17 -26.12 -11.59
N PRO A 5 -40.04 -27.14 -11.69
CA PRO A 5 -41.02 -27.22 -12.77
C PRO A 5 -41.98 -26.01 -12.83
N GLU A 6 -41.86 -25.19 -13.88
CA GLU A 6 -42.63 -23.96 -14.09
C GLU A 6 -43.63 -24.08 -15.26
N ASP A 7 -44.88 -23.64 -15.04
CA ASP A 7 -45.99 -23.67 -16.01
C ASP A 7 -45.76 -22.78 -17.24
N VAL A 8 -46.08 -23.29 -18.44
CA VAL A 8 -46.03 -22.55 -19.71
C VAL A 8 -47.29 -22.80 -20.55
N LEU A 9 -48.03 -21.73 -20.81
CA LEU A 9 -49.28 -21.74 -21.59
C LEU A 9 -49.08 -21.82 -23.13
N LEU A 10 -47.85 -21.63 -23.63
CA LEU A 10 -47.55 -21.56 -25.08
C LEU A 10 -46.16 -22.14 -25.41
N ALA A 11 -46.14 -23.33 -25.99
CA ALA A 11 -44.90 -24.06 -26.28
C ALA A 11 -44.09 -23.52 -27.48
N SER A 12 -44.71 -22.90 -28.49
CA SER A 12 -44.14 -22.83 -29.87
C SER A 12 -43.90 -21.43 -30.46
N ALA A 13 -44.42 -20.35 -29.86
CA ALA A 13 -44.43 -19.03 -30.49
C ALA A 13 -43.01 -18.51 -30.86
N LEU A 14 -42.08 -18.52 -29.90
CA LEU A 14 -40.70 -18.02 -30.06
C LEU A 14 -39.63 -19.13 -30.13
N TRP A 15 -40.07 -20.39 -30.25
CA TRP A 15 -39.23 -21.58 -30.04
C TRP A 15 -39.32 -22.54 -31.22
N ILE A 16 -38.24 -23.31 -31.44
CA ILE A 16 -38.12 -24.39 -32.42
C ILE A 16 -37.86 -25.68 -31.63
N THR A 17 -38.62 -26.74 -31.87
CA THR A 17 -38.35 -28.06 -31.28
C THR A 17 -37.16 -28.71 -32.01
N GLU A 18 -36.14 -29.14 -31.27
CA GLU A 18 -35.00 -29.90 -31.84
C GLU A 18 -35.15 -31.41 -31.65
N ARG A 19 -35.68 -31.86 -30.50
CA ARG A 19 -36.00 -33.27 -30.19
C ARG A 19 -37.29 -33.33 -29.39
N ALA A 20 -38.05 -34.40 -29.56
CA ALA A 20 -39.24 -34.70 -28.76
C ALA A 20 -39.41 -36.21 -28.60
N ASN A 21 -39.90 -36.62 -27.43
CA ASN A 21 -40.40 -37.96 -27.14
C ASN A 21 -41.77 -37.81 -26.42
N PRO A 22 -42.49 -38.88 -26.04
CA PRO A 22 -43.86 -38.76 -25.53
C PRO A 22 -44.03 -37.80 -24.34
N TYR A 23 -43.01 -37.70 -23.47
CA TYR A 23 -43.07 -36.93 -22.23
C TYR A 23 -42.21 -35.66 -22.23
N PHE A 24 -41.21 -35.54 -23.10
CA PHE A 24 -40.25 -34.42 -23.09
C PHE A 24 -40.06 -33.78 -24.46
N ILE A 25 -39.86 -32.46 -24.49
CA ILE A 25 -39.57 -31.68 -25.70
C ILE A 25 -38.37 -30.76 -25.47
N LEU A 26 -37.29 -30.98 -26.22
CA LEU A 26 -36.14 -30.08 -26.30
C LEU A 26 -36.40 -28.97 -27.33
N GLN A 27 -36.22 -27.72 -26.92
CA GLN A 27 -36.43 -26.55 -27.77
C GLN A 27 -35.25 -25.58 -27.77
N LYS A 28 -34.99 -24.97 -28.93
CA LYS A 28 -34.03 -23.87 -29.19
C LYS A 28 -34.80 -22.58 -29.49
N ARG A 29 -34.34 -21.42 -29.00
CA ARG A 29 -34.97 -20.12 -29.26
C ARG A 29 -34.75 -19.67 -30.72
N LYS A 30 -35.80 -19.16 -31.39
CA LYS A 30 -35.71 -18.67 -32.77
C LYS A 30 -34.67 -17.55 -32.88
N GLY A 31 -33.77 -17.64 -33.87
CA GLY A 31 -32.72 -16.65 -34.14
C GLY A 31 -31.42 -16.78 -33.33
N HIS A 32 -31.27 -17.80 -32.48
CA HIS A 32 -30.01 -18.05 -31.78
C HIS A 32 -29.08 -18.97 -32.59
N GLY A 33 -27.87 -18.52 -32.90
CA GLY A 33 -26.78 -19.41 -33.36
C GLY A 33 -26.79 -19.86 -34.83
N ASP A 34 -27.62 -19.26 -35.69
CA ASP A 34 -27.53 -19.46 -37.14
C ASP A 34 -26.78 -18.27 -37.76
N GLY A 35 -25.69 -18.51 -38.48
CA GLY A 35 -24.74 -17.49 -38.98
C GLY A 35 -25.22 -16.61 -40.13
N GLY A 36 -26.52 -16.33 -40.24
CA GLY A 36 -27.12 -15.52 -41.31
C GLY A 36 -27.61 -14.16 -40.80
N GLY A 37 -27.05 -13.07 -41.32
CA GLY A 37 -27.35 -11.68 -40.91
C GLY A 37 -28.73 -11.16 -41.30
N GLY A 38 -29.81 -11.75 -40.77
CA GLY A 38 -31.19 -11.35 -41.03
C GLY A 38 -31.73 -10.32 -40.03
N LEU A 39 -32.39 -9.26 -40.53
CA LEU A 39 -32.97 -8.15 -39.73
C LEU A 39 -33.91 -8.60 -38.59
N ALA A 40 -34.51 -9.78 -38.68
CA ALA A 40 -35.37 -10.34 -37.64
C ALA A 40 -34.64 -10.58 -36.29
N GLY A 41 -33.33 -10.89 -36.30
CA GLY A 41 -32.56 -11.12 -35.08
C GLY A 41 -32.35 -9.86 -34.24
N LEU A 42 -32.20 -8.71 -34.90
CA LEU A 42 -31.90 -7.43 -34.25
C LEU A 42 -33.09 -6.87 -33.45
N LEU A 43 -34.31 -7.09 -33.95
CA LEU A 43 -35.55 -6.65 -33.30
C LEU A 43 -35.84 -7.43 -32.00
N VAL A 44 -35.58 -8.75 -31.97
CA VAL A 44 -35.78 -9.57 -30.77
C VAL A 44 -34.81 -9.14 -29.66
N GLY A 45 -33.53 -8.95 -29.98
CA GLY A 45 -32.52 -8.51 -29.01
C GLY A 45 -32.76 -7.10 -28.42
N THR A 46 -33.58 -6.27 -29.09
CA THR A 46 -33.98 -4.95 -28.58
C THR A 46 -35.14 -5.02 -27.59
N MET A 47 -36.00 -6.05 -27.70
CA MET A 47 -37.20 -6.19 -26.85
C MET A 47 -36.90 -6.84 -25.49
N ASP A 48 -35.92 -7.75 -25.45
CA ASP A 48 -35.39 -8.41 -24.22
C ASP A 48 -34.78 -7.44 -23.18
N VAL A 49 -34.63 -6.15 -23.51
CA VAL A 49 -34.11 -5.11 -22.59
C VAL A 49 -35.23 -4.35 -21.87
N VAL A 50 -36.47 -4.41 -22.38
CA VAL A 50 -37.59 -3.56 -21.94
C VAL A 50 -38.71 -4.36 -21.25
N LEU A 51 -38.79 -5.67 -21.48
CA LEU A 51 -39.78 -6.56 -20.87
C LEU A 51 -39.10 -7.66 -20.05
N ASP A 52 -39.50 -7.72 -18.78
CA ASP A 52 -39.07 -8.61 -17.68
C ASP A 52 -37.61 -8.57 -17.20
N SER A 53 -37.45 -8.21 -15.92
CA SER A 53 -36.17 -8.17 -15.18
C SER A 53 -35.89 -9.45 -14.40
N SER A 54 -36.43 -10.59 -14.84
CA SER A 54 -36.38 -11.88 -14.16
C SER A 54 -36.02 -13.00 -15.14
N ALA A 55 -34.89 -13.66 -14.86
CA ALA A 55 -34.26 -14.73 -15.64
C ALA A 55 -33.84 -14.35 -17.08
N ARG A 56 -32.52 -14.41 -17.34
CA ARG A 56 -32.00 -14.54 -18.71
C ARG A 56 -32.49 -15.87 -19.27
N VAL A 57 -33.52 -15.85 -20.13
CA VAL A 57 -34.08 -17.08 -20.72
C VAL A 57 -33.02 -17.72 -21.61
N ALA A 58 -32.42 -18.81 -21.13
CA ALA A 58 -31.31 -19.47 -21.81
C ALA A 58 -31.73 -19.99 -23.19
N PRO A 59 -30.83 -20.02 -24.20
CA PRO A 59 -31.20 -20.29 -25.59
C PRO A 59 -31.81 -21.67 -25.86
N TYR A 60 -31.65 -22.64 -24.94
CA TYR A 60 -32.27 -23.95 -25.01
C TYR A 60 -33.10 -24.24 -23.75
N ARG A 61 -34.19 -24.99 -23.89
CA ARG A 61 -35.04 -25.47 -22.77
C ARG A 61 -35.57 -26.87 -23.02
N ILE A 62 -35.81 -27.63 -21.95
CA ILE A 62 -36.57 -28.88 -21.99
C ILE A 62 -37.90 -28.66 -21.28
N LEU A 63 -38.98 -28.95 -22.01
CA LEU A 63 -40.35 -29.02 -21.50
C LEU A 63 -40.70 -30.47 -21.14
N TYR A 64 -41.52 -30.65 -20.12
CA TYR A 64 -42.26 -31.86 -19.80
C TYR A 64 -43.75 -31.67 -20.15
N GLN A 65 -44.36 -32.74 -20.66
CA GLN A 65 -45.79 -32.85 -20.99
C GLN A 65 -46.28 -34.29 -20.69
N THR A 66 -47.58 -34.50 -20.75
CA THR A 66 -48.18 -35.83 -20.89
C THR A 66 -49.04 -35.88 -22.16
N PRO A 67 -49.25 -37.05 -22.80
CA PRO A 67 -49.89 -37.14 -24.11
C PRO A 67 -51.26 -36.46 -24.24
N ASP A 68 -52.11 -36.51 -23.19
CA ASP A 68 -53.45 -35.93 -23.22
C ASP A 68 -53.51 -34.50 -22.59
N SER A 69 -52.39 -33.95 -22.13
CA SER A 69 -52.32 -32.65 -21.44
C SER A 69 -51.90 -31.49 -22.34
N LEU A 70 -52.62 -30.38 -22.23
CA LEU A 70 -52.28 -29.11 -22.88
C LEU A 70 -51.30 -28.23 -22.05
N VAL A 71 -50.82 -28.73 -20.91
CA VAL A 71 -49.97 -27.96 -19.97
C VAL A 71 -48.52 -28.40 -20.06
N TYR A 72 -47.63 -27.45 -20.37
CA TYR A 72 -46.19 -27.67 -20.49
C TYR A 72 -45.46 -27.17 -19.24
N TRP A 73 -44.50 -27.94 -18.74
CA TRP A 73 -43.67 -27.57 -17.58
C TRP A 73 -42.21 -27.43 -18.02
N ILE A 74 -41.55 -26.28 -17.82
CA ILE A 74 -40.09 -26.19 -18.04
C ILE A 74 -39.39 -26.91 -16.89
N ILE A 75 -38.50 -27.86 -17.19
CA ILE A 75 -37.76 -28.64 -16.18
C ILE A 75 -36.23 -28.44 -16.25
N ALA A 76 -35.71 -27.97 -17.37
CA ALA A 76 -34.29 -27.63 -17.53
C ALA A 76 -34.10 -26.53 -18.59
N HIS A 77 -33.02 -25.78 -18.46
CA HIS A 77 -32.56 -24.79 -19.43
C HIS A 77 -31.07 -24.93 -19.72
N GLY A 78 -30.61 -24.53 -20.89
CA GLY A 78 -29.21 -24.67 -21.31
C GLY A 78 -28.68 -23.42 -22.01
N THR A 79 -27.45 -23.05 -21.63
CA THR A 79 -26.68 -21.97 -22.23
C THR A 79 -25.97 -22.40 -23.51
N SER A 80 -25.66 -23.70 -23.64
CA SER A 80 -25.11 -24.31 -24.84
C SER A 80 -25.93 -25.53 -25.29
N ARG A 81 -25.77 -25.91 -26.56
CA ARG A 81 -26.41 -27.12 -27.12
C ARG A 81 -25.89 -28.40 -26.47
N LYS A 82 -24.61 -28.42 -26.06
CA LYS A 82 -24.00 -29.57 -25.37
C LYS A 82 -24.65 -29.79 -24.00
N GLU A 83 -24.64 -28.75 -23.16
CA GLU A 83 -25.21 -28.76 -21.80
C GLU A 83 -26.66 -29.27 -21.78
N ILE A 84 -27.51 -28.80 -22.71
CA ILE A 84 -28.92 -29.23 -22.73
C ILE A 84 -29.10 -30.65 -23.29
N THR A 85 -28.18 -31.11 -24.14
CA THR A 85 -28.22 -32.49 -24.68
C THR A 85 -27.82 -33.50 -23.61
N GLU A 86 -26.86 -33.17 -22.75
CA GLU A 86 -26.50 -33.97 -21.57
C GLU A 86 -27.70 -34.13 -20.61
N HIS A 87 -28.49 -33.07 -20.38
CA HIS A 87 -29.73 -33.17 -19.60
C HIS A 87 -30.84 -33.96 -20.30
N TRP A 88 -30.96 -33.84 -21.63
CA TRP A 88 -31.91 -34.63 -22.43
C TRP A 88 -31.59 -36.13 -22.36
N GLU A 89 -30.33 -36.49 -22.58
CA GLU A 89 -29.87 -37.88 -22.56
C GLU A 89 -30.00 -38.48 -21.16
N TRP A 90 -29.83 -37.69 -20.10
CA TRP A 90 -30.13 -38.13 -18.73
C TRP A 90 -31.62 -38.50 -18.55
N LEU A 91 -32.56 -37.66 -19.02
CA LEU A 91 -34.01 -37.98 -18.96
C LEU A 91 -34.37 -39.23 -19.74
N GLU A 92 -33.79 -39.35 -20.94
CA GLU A 92 -34.04 -40.44 -21.88
C GLU A 92 -33.58 -41.80 -21.31
N HIS A 93 -32.39 -41.86 -20.70
CA HIS A 93 -31.88 -43.08 -20.08
C HIS A 93 -32.50 -43.40 -18.71
N ASN A 94 -32.71 -42.40 -17.85
CA ASN A 94 -33.06 -42.65 -16.44
C ASN A 94 -34.57 -42.62 -16.15
N LEU A 95 -35.36 -41.85 -16.90
CA LEU A 95 -36.80 -41.71 -16.65
C LEU A 95 -37.67 -42.38 -17.70
N LEU A 96 -37.34 -42.30 -18.99
CA LEU A 96 -38.29 -42.61 -20.08
C LEU A 96 -38.94 -44.01 -19.97
N GLN A 97 -38.15 -45.06 -19.70
CA GLN A 97 -38.68 -46.42 -19.46
C GLN A 97 -39.55 -46.51 -18.20
N THR A 98 -39.21 -45.78 -17.14
CA THR A 98 -39.97 -45.75 -15.88
C THR A 98 -41.31 -45.04 -16.08
N LEU A 99 -41.35 -43.96 -16.86
CA LEU A 99 -42.58 -43.22 -17.14
C LEU A 99 -43.60 -44.06 -17.95
N SER A 100 -43.14 -45.00 -18.79
CA SER A 100 -44.03 -45.91 -19.54
C SER A 100 -44.68 -47.03 -18.70
N ILE A 101 -44.38 -47.13 -17.40
CA ILE A 101 -44.97 -48.13 -16.49
C ILE A 101 -46.22 -47.59 -15.76
N PHE A 102 -46.39 -46.27 -15.70
CA PHE A 102 -47.52 -45.64 -15.00
C PHE A 102 -48.78 -45.56 -15.86
N GLU A 103 -49.94 -45.92 -15.29
CA GLU A 103 -51.24 -45.86 -15.95
C GLU A 103 -51.99 -44.52 -15.73
N ASN A 104 -51.45 -43.59 -14.93
CA ASN A 104 -52.09 -42.34 -14.51
C ASN A 104 -51.19 -41.11 -14.70
N GLU A 105 -51.59 -40.18 -15.57
CA GLU A 105 -50.81 -38.97 -15.89
C GLU A 105 -50.49 -38.07 -14.67
N ASN A 106 -51.35 -38.06 -13.64
CA ASN A 106 -51.09 -37.29 -12.41
C ASN A 106 -49.94 -37.88 -11.58
N ASP A 107 -49.78 -39.20 -11.60
CA ASP A 107 -48.70 -39.89 -10.88
C ASP A 107 -47.38 -39.73 -11.66
N ILE A 108 -47.42 -39.80 -13.00
CA ILE A 108 -46.28 -39.43 -13.87
C ILE A 108 -45.84 -37.99 -13.58
N THR A 109 -46.79 -37.05 -13.53
CA THR A 109 -46.50 -35.63 -13.27
C THR A 109 -45.86 -35.42 -11.90
N THR A 110 -46.44 -36.02 -10.85
CA THR A 110 -45.90 -35.95 -9.49
C THR A 110 -44.51 -36.58 -9.39
N PHE A 111 -44.30 -37.74 -10.03
CA PHE A 111 -43.03 -38.45 -10.05
C PHE A 111 -41.93 -37.65 -10.75
N VAL A 112 -42.19 -37.11 -11.95
CA VAL A 112 -41.24 -36.28 -12.70
C VAL A 112 -40.88 -35.02 -11.91
N LYS A 113 -41.87 -34.32 -11.35
CA LYS A 113 -41.63 -33.12 -10.52
C LYS A 113 -40.77 -33.44 -9.29
N GLY A 114 -41.08 -34.50 -8.56
CA GLY A 114 -40.31 -34.95 -7.40
C GLY A 114 -38.88 -35.37 -7.76
N LYS A 115 -38.68 -36.05 -8.89
CA LYS A 115 -37.34 -36.43 -9.37
C LYS A 115 -36.51 -35.21 -9.78
N VAL A 116 -37.06 -34.27 -10.54
CA VAL A 116 -36.36 -33.02 -10.91
C VAL A 116 -35.97 -32.21 -9.67
N GLN A 117 -36.87 -32.09 -8.68
CA GLN A 117 -36.57 -31.44 -7.40
C GLN A 117 -35.47 -32.17 -6.60
N GLY A 118 -35.44 -33.50 -6.63
CA GLY A 118 -34.36 -34.31 -6.03
C GLY A 118 -33.00 -34.03 -6.66
N ILE A 119 -32.93 -34.01 -8.00
CA ILE A 119 -31.69 -33.70 -8.75
C ILE A 119 -31.19 -32.28 -8.40
N ILE A 120 -32.09 -31.31 -8.28
CA ILE A 120 -31.75 -29.92 -7.90
C ILE A 120 -31.19 -29.89 -6.47
N ALA A 121 -31.78 -30.62 -5.53
CA ALA A 121 -31.27 -30.70 -4.16
C ALA A 121 -29.86 -31.32 -4.09
N GLU A 122 -29.61 -32.38 -4.86
CA GLU A 122 -28.30 -33.05 -4.94
C GLU A 122 -27.24 -32.18 -5.65
N TYR A 123 -27.60 -31.53 -6.76
CA TYR A 123 -26.73 -30.60 -7.49
C TYR A 123 -26.32 -29.41 -6.61
N ASN A 124 -27.26 -28.84 -5.85
CA ASN A 124 -26.98 -27.76 -4.91
C ASN A 124 -26.05 -28.23 -3.76
N LYS A 125 -26.26 -29.44 -3.23
CA LYS A 125 -25.45 -30.01 -2.15
C LYS A 125 -23.98 -30.19 -2.54
N ASN A 126 -23.73 -30.56 -3.79
CA ASN A 126 -22.36 -30.65 -4.34
C ASN A 126 -21.70 -29.29 -4.59
N GLN A 127 -22.46 -28.17 -4.56
CA GLN A 127 -21.90 -26.82 -4.58
C GLN A 127 -21.58 -26.25 -3.18
N GLU A 128 -22.04 -26.87 -2.09
CA GLU A 128 -21.80 -26.38 -0.71
C GLU A 128 -20.31 -26.42 -0.30
N PHE A 129 -19.42 -27.02 -1.11
CA PHE A 129 -17.96 -27.01 -0.94
C PHE A 129 -17.23 -25.79 -1.52
N LYS A 130 -17.94 -24.79 -2.08
CA LYS A 130 -17.37 -23.46 -2.31
C LYS A 130 -18.13 -22.41 -1.49
N GLU A 131 -17.58 -22.09 -0.31
CA GLU A 131 -18.06 -20.99 0.52
C GLU A 131 -17.90 -19.66 -0.23
N ASP A 132 -19.03 -19.09 -0.66
CA ASP A 132 -19.08 -17.80 -1.35
C ASP A 132 -20.29 -17.03 -0.85
N ASP A 133 -20.03 -16.05 0.02
CA ASP A 133 -21.00 -15.36 0.88
C ASP A 133 -21.82 -14.27 0.13
N ASP A 134 -21.62 -14.15 -1.19
CA ASP A 134 -22.27 -13.19 -2.10
C ASP A 134 -23.40 -13.83 -2.95
N THR A 135 -24.41 -13.04 -3.29
CA THR A 135 -25.54 -13.49 -4.13
C THR A 135 -25.15 -13.63 -5.61
N ASP A 136 -25.77 -14.54 -6.35
CA ASP A 136 -25.46 -14.79 -7.78
C ASP A 136 -25.64 -13.55 -8.66
N LYS A 137 -26.62 -12.69 -8.33
CA LYS A 137 -26.82 -11.38 -8.99
C LYS A 137 -25.64 -10.42 -8.79
N PHE A 138 -24.91 -10.55 -7.68
CA PHE A 138 -23.67 -9.83 -7.43
C PHE A 138 -22.50 -10.46 -8.20
N LYS A 139 -22.40 -11.80 -8.24
CA LYS A 139 -21.40 -12.53 -9.03
C LYS A 139 -21.50 -12.21 -10.54
N GLU A 140 -22.72 -12.12 -11.07
CA GLU A 140 -22.96 -11.65 -12.44
C GLU A 140 -22.51 -10.19 -12.64
N ALA A 141 -22.63 -9.34 -11.61
CA ALA A 141 -22.13 -7.96 -11.65
C ALA A 141 -20.60 -7.86 -11.57
N ILE A 142 -19.93 -8.74 -10.80
CA ILE A 142 -18.46 -8.89 -10.81
C ILE A 142 -17.98 -9.31 -12.20
N ALA A 143 -18.59 -10.34 -12.80
CA ALA A 143 -18.23 -10.82 -14.14
C ALA A 143 -18.44 -9.73 -15.22
N LYS A 144 -19.52 -8.95 -15.11
CA LYS A 144 -19.72 -7.75 -15.95
C LYS A 144 -18.66 -6.69 -15.70
N PHE A 145 -18.35 -6.36 -14.45
CA PHE A 145 -17.34 -5.36 -14.09
C PHE A 145 -15.96 -5.72 -14.67
N ARG A 146 -15.46 -6.94 -14.40
CA ARG A 146 -14.20 -7.43 -14.97
C ARG A 146 -14.19 -7.35 -16.51
N LYS A 147 -15.23 -7.86 -17.19
CA LYS A 147 -15.32 -7.85 -18.67
C LYS A 147 -15.46 -6.45 -19.29
N LEU A 148 -16.22 -5.54 -18.68
CA LEU A 148 -16.47 -4.20 -19.23
C LEU A 148 -15.25 -3.28 -19.05
N PHE A 149 -14.54 -3.40 -17.93
CA PHE A 149 -13.44 -2.50 -17.60
C PHE A 149 -12.06 -3.07 -17.91
N GLY A 150 -11.91 -4.39 -18.06
CA GLY A 150 -10.62 -5.06 -18.22
C GLY A 150 -9.89 -5.20 -16.89
N MET A 151 -10.64 -5.36 -15.79
CA MET A 151 -10.10 -5.39 -14.43
C MET A 151 -9.60 -6.78 -14.04
N PRO A 152 -8.47 -6.88 -13.31
CA PRO A 152 -7.87 -8.15 -12.92
C PRO A 152 -8.70 -8.89 -11.85
N GLU A 153 -8.29 -10.11 -11.49
CA GLU A 153 -9.02 -10.94 -10.51
C GLU A 153 -9.01 -10.29 -9.11
N GLU A 154 -7.89 -9.63 -8.79
CA GLU A 154 -7.52 -8.99 -7.52
C GLU A 154 -8.37 -7.74 -7.23
N GLU A 155 -8.89 -7.06 -8.27
CA GLU A 155 -9.71 -5.85 -8.14
C GLU A 155 -11.14 -6.21 -7.69
N LYS A 156 -11.33 -6.36 -6.38
CA LYS A 156 -12.62 -6.70 -5.79
C LYS A 156 -13.65 -5.57 -5.95
N LEU A 157 -14.77 -5.87 -6.59
CA LEU A 157 -15.96 -5.01 -6.62
C LEU A 157 -16.60 -4.94 -5.23
N VAL A 158 -16.80 -3.74 -4.71
CA VAL A 158 -17.42 -3.50 -3.39
C VAL A 158 -18.93 -3.42 -3.54
N ASN A 159 -19.43 -2.54 -4.42
CA ASN A 159 -20.86 -2.43 -4.72
C ASN A 159 -21.13 -1.78 -6.08
N TYR A 160 -22.37 -1.84 -6.57
CA TYR A 160 -22.81 -1.13 -7.77
C TYR A 160 -24.18 -0.46 -7.59
N TYR A 161 -24.35 0.69 -8.23
CA TYR A 161 -25.52 1.57 -8.11
C TYR A 161 -25.97 2.02 -9.50
N SER A 162 -27.28 2.12 -9.75
CA SER A 162 -27.77 2.78 -10.98
C SER A 162 -27.82 4.29 -10.77
N CYS A 163 -27.39 5.04 -11.79
CA CYS A 163 -27.38 6.50 -11.80
C CYS A 163 -27.30 7.06 -13.23
N SER A 164 -27.46 8.37 -13.37
CA SER A 164 -27.18 9.12 -14.59
C SER A 164 -25.85 9.88 -14.48
N TYR A 165 -24.91 9.60 -15.39
CA TYR A 165 -23.66 10.35 -15.58
C TYR A 165 -23.86 11.46 -16.62
N TRP A 166 -23.44 12.69 -16.30
CA TRP A 166 -23.56 13.84 -17.20
C TRP A 166 -22.31 14.01 -18.07
N LYS A 167 -22.43 13.79 -19.39
CA LYS A 167 -21.39 14.16 -20.36
C LYS A 167 -21.79 15.46 -21.05
N GLY A 168 -21.40 16.59 -20.44
CA GLY A 168 -21.94 17.90 -20.78
C GLY A 168 -23.41 18.02 -20.35
N LYS A 169 -24.26 18.60 -21.21
CA LYS A 169 -25.71 18.77 -20.92
C LYS A 169 -26.55 17.50 -21.13
N VAL A 170 -25.94 16.35 -21.46
CA VAL A 170 -26.66 15.11 -21.75
C VAL A 170 -26.44 14.09 -20.62
N PRO A 171 -27.49 13.69 -19.89
CA PRO A 171 -27.40 12.59 -18.94
C PRO A 171 -27.37 11.25 -19.68
N ARG A 172 -26.55 10.32 -19.20
CA ARG A 172 -26.50 8.94 -19.67
C ARG A 172 -26.84 8.02 -18.50
N GLN A 173 -28.00 7.37 -18.54
CA GLN A 173 -28.39 6.39 -17.53
C GLN A 173 -27.52 5.14 -17.64
N GLY A 174 -27.03 4.65 -16.51
CA GLY A 174 -26.15 3.49 -16.47
C GLY A 174 -25.93 2.96 -15.06
N TRP A 175 -24.73 2.40 -14.87
CA TRP A 175 -24.30 1.75 -13.65
C TRP A 175 -22.93 2.28 -13.21
N LEU A 176 -22.86 2.74 -11.96
CA LEU A 176 -21.65 3.09 -11.24
C LEU A 176 -21.21 1.88 -10.41
N TYR A 177 -19.99 1.43 -10.64
CA TYR A 177 -19.31 0.34 -9.94
C TYR A 177 -18.22 0.94 -9.05
N LEU A 178 -18.25 0.61 -7.76
CA LEU A 178 -17.21 1.01 -6.80
C LEU A 178 -16.44 -0.25 -6.40
N SER A 179 -15.15 -0.27 -6.69
CA SER A 179 -14.19 -1.31 -6.26
C SER A 179 -13.22 -0.72 -5.23
N ILE A 180 -12.32 -1.55 -4.68
CA ILE A 180 -11.35 -1.12 -3.67
C ILE A 180 -10.51 0.07 -4.18
N ASN A 181 -10.03 0.02 -5.43
CA ASN A 181 -9.08 1.01 -5.95
C ASN A 181 -9.69 1.96 -7.00
N HIS A 182 -10.89 1.66 -7.54
CA HIS A 182 -11.48 2.40 -8.66
C HIS A 182 -12.96 2.80 -8.50
N VAL A 183 -13.29 3.94 -9.10
CA VAL A 183 -14.64 4.34 -9.54
C VAL A 183 -14.77 4.04 -11.03
N CYS A 184 -15.72 3.17 -11.39
CA CYS A 184 -15.98 2.80 -12.78
C CYS A 184 -17.44 3.09 -13.15
N PHE A 185 -17.72 3.61 -14.35
CA PHE A 185 -19.08 3.84 -14.83
C PHE A 185 -19.26 3.30 -16.25
N TYR A 186 -20.40 2.64 -16.49
CA TYR A 186 -20.80 2.13 -17.80
C TYR A 186 -22.23 2.51 -18.15
N SER A 187 -22.42 2.96 -19.39
CA SER A 187 -23.73 3.19 -20.02
C SER A 187 -23.64 2.89 -21.51
N TYR A 188 -24.67 2.22 -22.04
CA TYR A 188 -24.87 2.03 -23.47
C TYR A 188 -26.29 2.43 -23.83
N LEU A 189 -26.44 3.50 -24.61
CA LEU A 189 -27.75 4.09 -24.92
C LEU A 189 -27.75 4.65 -26.34
N LEU A 190 -28.76 4.31 -27.15
CA LEU A 190 -28.90 4.74 -28.55
C LEU A 190 -27.62 4.52 -29.38
N GLY A 191 -27.01 3.33 -29.25
CA GLY A 191 -25.76 2.95 -29.94
C GLY A 191 -24.49 3.64 -29.42
N LYS A 192 -24.58 4.50 -28.40
CA LYS A 192 -23.45 5.29 -27.88
C LYS A 192 -23.02 4.81 -26.50
N GLU A 193 -21.86 4.18 -26.46
CA GLU A 193 -21.20 3.79 -25.20
C GLU A 193 -20.65 5.02 -24.44
N ALA A 194 -20.66 4.93 -23.11
CA ALA A 194 -19.85 5.71 -22.19
C ALA A 194 -19.23 4.78 -21.13
N LYS A 195 -17.95 4.48 -21.31
CA LYS A 195 -17.05 3.87 -20.32
C LYS A 195 -16.26 4.96 -19.60
N LEU A 196 -16.06 4.80 -18.29
CA LEU A 196 -15.23 5.66 -17.45
C LEU A 196 -14.57 4.81 -16.37
N VAL A 197 -13.28 5.06 -16.12
CA VAL A 197 -12.49 4.48 -15.03
C VAL A 197 -11.68 5.63 -14.41
N VAL A 198 -11.68 5.72 -13.07
CA VAL A 198 -10.93 6.71 -12.28
C VAL A 198 -10.41 5.99 -11.03
N ARG A 199 -9.11 6.10 -10.71
CA ARG A 199 -8.58 5.58 -9.43
C ARG A 199 -9.03 6.50 -8.30
N TRP A 200 -9.27 5.97 -7.11
CA TRP A 200 -9.53 6.81 -5.93
C TRP A 200 -8.36 7.76 -5.64
N ALA A 201 -7.12 7.34 -5.93
CA ALA A 201 -5.90 8.16 -5.82
C ALA A 201 -5.84 9.38 -6.78
N ASP A 202 -6.58 9.36 -7.91
CA ASP A 202 -6.61 10.47 -8.88
C ASP A 202 -7.62 11.57 -8.52
N ILE A 203 -8.44 11.33 -7.47
CA ILE A 203 -9.53 12.23 -7.06
C ILE A 203 -8.96 13.36 -6.20
N THR A 204 -9.24 14.59 -6.63
CA THR A 204 -8.84 15.83 -5.93
C THR A 204 -9.96 16.43 -5.10
N GLN A 205 -11.21 16.05 -5.38
CA GLN A 205 -12.41 16.54 -4.70
C GLN A 205 -13.55 15.54 -4.88
N LEU A 206 -14.18 15.16 -3.77
CA LEU A 206 -15.39 14.33 -3.73
C LEU A 206 -16.45 15.06 -2.91
N ASP A 207 -17.42 15.68 -3.58
CA ASP A 207 -18.46 16.50 -2.94
C ASP A 207 -19.87 15.98 -3.27
N LYS A 208 -20.78 16.05 -2.29
CA LYS A 208 -22.22 16.00 -2.54
C LYS A 208 -22.71 17.43 -2.77
N SER A 209 -23.51 17.66 -3.81
CA SER A 209 -24.06 19.01 -4.11
C SER A 209 -25.50 18.93 -4.61
N ALA A 210 -26.37 19.80 -4.12
CA ALA A 210 -27.63 20.14 -4.79
C ALA A 210 -27.42 21.40 -5.64
N THR A 211 -28.15 21.53 -6.75
CA THR A 211 -28.21 22.78 -7.51
C THR A 211 -29.66 23.07 -7.92
N LEU A 212 -29.99 24.32 -8.22
CA LEU A 212 -31.35 24.74 -8.61
C LEU A 212 -31.91 24.00 -9.85
N LEU A 213 -31.07 23.30 -10.62
CA LEU A 213 -31.45 22.59 -11.84
C LEU A 213 -31.26 21.06 -11.76
N LEU A 214 -30.65 20.52 -10.69
CA LEU A 214 -30.39 19.09 -10.55
C LEU A 214 -30.72 18.61 -9.12
N PRO A 215 -31.47 17.48 -8.96
CA PRO A 215 -31.54 16.79 -7.68
C PRO A 215 -30.14 16.32 -7.28
N GLU A 216 -29.96 16.01 -6.00
CA GLU A 216 -28.64 15.79 -5.37
C GLU A 216 -27.65 14.99 -6.24
N VAL A 217 -26.45 15.54 -6.40
CA VAL A 217 -25.40 15.10 -7.32
C VAL A 217 -24.15 14.71 -6.52
N ILE A 218 -23.51 13.60 -6.89
CA ILE A 218 -22.13 13.30 -6.49
C ILE A 218 -21.19 13.90 -7.55
N ARG A 219 -20.31 14.80 -7.12
CA ARG A 219 -19.23 15.37 -7.93
C ARG A 219 -17.93 14.64 -7.60
N VAL A 220 -17.30 14.06 -8.63
CA VAL A 220 -15.96 13.49 -8.57
C VAL A 220 -15.05 14.34 -9.46
N SER A 221 -14.16 15.13 -8.86
CA SER A 221 -13.14 15.89 -9.61
C SER A 221 -11.82 15.14 -9.60
N THR A 222 -11.18 15.12 -10.76
CA THR A 222 -9.77 14.75 -10.96
C THR A 222 -9.01 15.99 -11.44
N ARG A 223 -7.68 15.92 -11.45
CA ARG A 223 -6.78 17.00 -11.94
C ARG A 223 -7.16 17.54 -13.33
N ALA A 224 -7.69 16.70 -14.22
CA ALA A 224 -8.01 17.07 -15.61
C ALA A 224 -9.51 17.16 -15.93
N ARG A 225 -10.40 16.55 -15.13
CA ARG A 225 -11.83 16.38 -15.45
C ARG A 225 -12.71 16.32 -14.21
N HIS A 226 -13.88 16.96 -14.28
CA HIS A 226 -14.96 16.77 -13.31
C HIS A 226 -16.04 15.85 -13.87
N HIS A 227 -16.57 14.97 -13.02
CA HIS A 227 -17.58 13.99 -13.33
C HIS A 227 -18.77 14.19 -12.39
N LEU A 228 -19.99 14.21 -12.94
CA LEU A 228 -21.22 14.46 -12.20
C LEU A 228 -22.17 13.28 -12.34
N PHE A 229 -22.58 12.70 -11.21
CA PHE A 229 -23.49 11.56 -11.13
C PHE A 229 -24.73 11.92 -10.31
N SER A 230 -25.91 11.49 -10.75
CA SER A 230 -27.20 11.90 -10.17
C SER A 230 -28.25 10.80 -10.33
N VAL A 231 -29.45 10.99 -9.79
CA VAL A 231 -30.57 10.02 -9.89
C VAL A 231 -30.19 8.66 -9.27
N PHE A 232 -29.56 8.70 -8.09
CA PHE A 232 -29.31 7.54 -7.24
C PHE A 232 -30.56 7.20 -6.41
N LEU A 233 -30.77 5.91 -6.11
CA LEU A 233 -31.84 5.47 -5.20
C LEU A 233 -31.56 5.81 -3.73
N ASN A 234 -30.29 5.80 -3.32
CA ASN A 234 -29.84 6.19 -1.97
C ASN A 234 -28.48 6.90 -2.06
N ILE A 235 -28.49 8.17 -2.47
CA ILE A 235 -27.26 8.94 -2.66
C ILE A 235 -26.39 9.03 -1.40
N ASN A 236 -26.99 9.07 -0.21
CA ASN A 236 -26.26 9.18 1.06
C ASN A 236 -25.37 7.94 1.30
N GLU A 237 -25.90 6.74 1.06
CA GLU A 237 -25.13 5.50 1.18
C GLU A 237 -24.07 5.36 0.07
N THR A 238 -24.40 5.74 -1.17
CA THR A 238 -23.42 5.75 -2.27
C THR A 238 -22.27 6.73 -1.99
N PHE A 239 -22.58 7.91 -1.44
CA PHE A 239 -21.60 8.92 -1.10
C PHE A 239 -20.72 8.47 0.07
N GLN A 240 -21.30 8.00 1.18
CA GLN A 240 -20.55 7.50 2.34
C GLN A 240 -19.61 6.33 1.98
N LEU A 241 -20.03 5.42 1.10
CA LEU A 241 -19.15 4.35 0.62
C LEU A 241 -18.02 4.89 -0.27
N ALA A 242 -18.30 5.91 -1.09
CA ALA A 242 -17.29 6.58 -1.90
C ALA A 242 -16.28 7.38 -1.05
N GLU A 243 -16.73 8.04 0.02
CA GLU A 243 -15.85 8.71 0.99
C GLU A 243 -14.95 7.71 1.71
N GLN A 244 -15.49 6.56 2.15
CA GLN A 244 -14.70 5.49 2.78
C GLN A 244 -13.61 4.95 1.85
N LEU A 245 -13.96 4.61 0.60
CA LEU A 245 -13.02 4.06 -0.37
C LEU A 245 -11.97 5.11 -0.79
N ALA A 246 -12.36 6.37 -0.98
CA ALA A 246 -11.43 7.47 -1.17
C ALA A 246 -10.47 7.61 0.02
N ASN A 247 -10.97 7.59 1.27
CA ASN A 247 -10.15 7.72 2.47
C ASN A 247 -9.18 6.54 2.66
N ILE A 248 -9.57 5.33 2.26
CA ILE A 248 -8.68 4.14 2.25
C ILE A 248 -7.56 4.31 1.22
N ALA A 249 -7.88 4.67 -0.03
CA ALA A 249 -6.86 4.90 -1.06
C ALA A 249 -5.93 6.09 -0.74
N MET A 250 -6.45 7.12 -0.07
CA MET A 250 -5.66 8.24 0.43
C MET A 250 -4.71 7.85 1.56
N ARG A 251 -5.11 6.95 2.48
CA ARG A 251 -4.22 6.35 3.48
C ARG A 251 -3.17 5.43 2.84
N GLN A 252 -3.53 4.68 1.78
CA GLN A 252 -2.56 3.87 1.04
C GLN A 252 -1.45 4.71 0.42
N LEU A 253 -1.73 5.91 -0.11
CA LEU A 253 -0.71 6.85 -0.61
C LEU A 253 0.25 7.40 0.46
N LEU A 254 -0.03 7.19 1.75
CA LEU A 254 0.76 7.68 2.87
C LEU A 254 1.51 6.55 3.58
N ASP A 255 0.79 5.48 3.93
CA ASP A 255 1.27 4.41 4.81
C ASP A 255 1.52 3.08 4.07
N ASN A 256 1.23 3.01 2.77
CA ASN A 256 1.28 1.80 1.91
C ASN A 256 0.52 0.55 2.40
N LYS A 257 -0.29 0.69 3.45
CA LYS A 257 -1.13 -0.38 4.01
C LYS A 257 -2.36 -0.60 3.13
N GLY A 258 -2.25 -1.62 2.26
CA GLY A 258 -3.32 -2.09 1.39
C GLY A 258 -4.58 -2.52 2.16
N PHE A 259 -5.68 -2.74 1.44
CA PHE A 259 -6.92 -3.22 2.05
C PHE A 259 -6.81 -4.71 2.44
N GLU A 260 -6.51 -4.99 3.70
CA GLU A 260 -6.71 -6.32 4.29
C GLU A 260 -8.20 -6.54 4.60
N GLN A 261 -8.71 -7.75 4.29
CA GLN A 261 -10.13 -8.11 4.47
C GLN A 261 -10.37 -8.82 5.82
N ASP A 262 -11.34 -8.36 6.60
CA ASP A 262 -11.58 -8.86 7.97
C ASP A 262 -12.49 -10.09 7.93
N ARG A 263 -11.88 -11.27 8.00
CA ARG A 263 -12.58 -12.56 7.97
C ARG A 263 -13.31 -12.89 9.29
N SER A 264 -13.20 -12.07 10.34
CA SER A 264 -13.82 -12.34 11.65
C SER A 264 -15.30 -11.94 11.76
N LEU A 265 -15.87 -11.29 10.73
CA LEU A 265 -17.24 -10.77 10.77
C LEU A 265 -18.32 -11.88 10.62
N PRO A 266 -19.49 -11.74 11.28
CA PRO A 266 -20.54 -12.75 11.21
C PRO A 266 -21.08 -13.02 9.79
N LYS A 267 -20.99 -14.28 9.35
CA LYS A 267 -21.55 -14.77 8.07
C LYS A 267 -23.07 -14.56 7.99
N LEU A 268 -23.58 -14.40 6.76
CA LEU A 268 -24.95 -13.97 6.51
C LEU A 268 -25.99 -15.06 6.87
N LYS A 269 -26.92 -14.76 7.78
CA LYS A 269 -28.14 -15.58 7.91
C LYS A 269 -29.03 -15.36 6.68
N ARG A 270 -29.47 -16.45 6.04
CA ARG A 270 -30.14 -16.61 4.72
C ARG A 270 -31.41 -15.74 4.41
N LYS A 271 -31.71 -14.67 5.16
CA LYS A 271 -32.96 -13.88 5.09
C LYS A 271 -32.80 -12.35 4.95
N SER A 272 -31.58 -11.81 4.85
CA SER A 272 -31.35 -10.36 4.67
C SER A 272 -31.44 -9.89 3.20
N PRO A 273 -31.54 -8.58 2.91
CA PRO A 273 -31.76 -8.06 1.55
C PRO A 273 -30.70 -8.44 0.50
N GLN A 274 -31.17 -8.91 -0.66
CA GLN A 274 -30.41 -9.64 -1.70
C GLN A 274 -29.50 -8.76 -2.59
N LYS A 275 -28.76 -7.78 -2.06
CA LYS A 275 -27.93 -6.85 -2.87
C LYS A 275 -26.57 -6.43 -2.29
N VAL A 276 -26.24 -6.77 -1.05
CA VAL A 276 -25.04 -6.25 -0.37
C VAL A 276 -23.96 -7.32 -0.29
N SER A 277 -22.77 -7.02 -0.83
CA SER A 277 -21.61 -7.93 -0.80
C SER A 277 -21.04 -8.12 0.62
N ALA A 278 -20.27 -9.19 0.81
CA ALA A 278 -19.43 -9.40 1.99
C ALA A 278 -18.46 -8.23 2.20
N LEU A 279 -17.89 -7.70 1.12
CA LEU A 279 -16.92 -6.60 1.17
C LEU A 279 -17.55 -5.27 1.59
N LYS A 280 -18.78 -4.95 1.14
CA LYS A 280 -19.51 -3.78 1.65
C LYS A 280 -19.92 -3.97 3.11
N ARG A 281 -20.36 -5.17 3.51
CA ARG A 281 -20.67 -5.48 4.93
C ARG A 281 -19.46 -5.25 5.84
N ASP A 282 -18.27 -5.62 5.37
CA ASP A 282 -16.99 -5.40 6.07
C ASP A 282 -16.70 -3.90 6.26
N LEU A 283 -16.71 -3.11 5.18
CA LEU A 283 -16.51 -1.66 5.24
C LEU A 283 -17.58 -0.96 6.11
N ASP A 284 -18.86 -1.31 5.96
CA ASP A 284 -19.97 -0.82 6.79
C ASP A 284 -19.77 -1.13 8.29
N ALA A 285 -19.12 -2.26 8.64
CA ALA A 285 -18.85 -2.66 10.02
C ALA A 285 -17.60 -1.98 10.60
N ARG A 286 -16.55 -1.80 9.79
CA ARG A 286 -15.35 -1.03 10.16
C ARG A 286 -15.69 0.43 10.44
N ALA A 287 -16.43 1.09 9.56
CA ALA A 287 -16.80 2.50 9.74
C ALA A 287 -17.65 2.72 11.01
N LYS A 288 -18.52 1.76 11.36
CA LYS A 288 -19.25 1.76 12.64
C LYS A 288 -18.31 1.56 13.84
N SER A 289 -17.32 0.68 13.72
CA SER A 289 -16.32 0.42 14.77
C SER A 289 -15.29 1.54 14.93
N GLU A 290 -14.91 2.25 13.85
CA GLU A 290 -14.15 3.51 13.90
C GLU A 290 -14.96 4.59 14.65
N ARG A 291 -16.21 4.84 14.24
CA ARG A 291 -17.07 5.83 14.91
C ARG A 291 -17.32 5.50 16.39
N TYR A 292 -17.49 4.22 16.72
CA TYR A 292 -17.65 3.74 18.09
C TYR A 292 -16.39 3.97 18.94
N ARG A 293 -15.21 3.57 18.45
CA ARG A 293 -13.93 3.81 19.11
C ARG A 293 -13.66 5.31 19.29
N ALA A 294 -13.99 6.14 18.31
CA ALA A 294 -13.82 7.60 18.41
C ALA A 294 -14.76 8.22 19.47
N LEU A 295 -16.05 7.85 19.47
CA LEU A 295 -17.07 8.40 20.39
C LEU A 295 -16.74 8.13 21.87
N PHE A 296 -16.25 6.92 22.19
CA PHE A 296 -15.94 6.51 23.57
C PHE A 296 -14.43 6.48 23.88
N ARG A 297 -13.57 6.88 22.93
CA ARG A 297 -12.10 6.83 23.00
C ARG A 297 -11.58 5.45 23.44
N LEU A 298 -12.03 4.40 22.77
CA LEU A 298 -11.64 3.01 23.06
C LEU A 298 -10.38 2.58 22.27
N PRO A 299 -9.63 1.55 22.73
CA PRO A 299 -8.41 1.07 22.07
C PRO A 299 -8.63 0.68 20.60
N LYS A 300 -7.55 0.69 19.81
CA LYS A 300 -7.63 0.47 18.35
C LYS A 300 -8.27 -0.86 17.96
N ASP A 301 -8.05 -1.93 18.73
CA ASP A 301 -8.49 -3.28 18.35
C ASP A 301 -9.96 -3.58 18.66
N GLU A 302 -10.67 -2.64 19.32
CA GLU A 302 -12.04 -2.85 19.79
C GLU A 302 -13.08 -2.78 18.65
N LYS A 303 -13.77 -3.89 18.39
CA LYS A 303 -14.79 -4.01 17.34
C LYS A 303 -16.21 -4.00 17.93
N LEU A 304 -17.13 -3.29 17.29
CA LEU A 304 -18.53 -3.21 17.73
C LEU A 304 -19.31 -4.47 17.31
N ASP A 305 -19.84 -5.25 18.27
CA ASP A 305 -20.74 -6.39 17.99
C ASP A 305 -22.17 -5.90 17.71
N GLY A 306 -22.67 -4.93 18.49
CA GLY A 306 -24.02 -4.41 18.31
C GLY A 306 -24.33 -3.16 19.12
N HIS A 307 -25.49 -2.56 18.81
CA HIS A 307 -26.06 -1.45 19.56
C HIS A 307 -27.59 -1.57 19.61
N THR A 308 -28.22 -1.00 20.64
CA THR A 308 -29.68 -0.89 20.79
C THR A 308 -30.05 0.45 21.42
N ASP A 309 -31.18 1.00 21.00
CA ASP A 309 -31.86 2.05 21.76
C ASP A 309 -32.22 1.50 23.14
N CYS A 310 -32.11 2.35 24.18
CA CYS A 310 -32.49 2.01 25.54
C CYS A 310 -32.71 3.27 26.38
N THR A 311 -32.99 3.08 27.68
CA THR A 311 -32.86 4.14 28.68
C THR A 311 -31.90 3.71 29.78
N LEU A 312 -31.14 4.65 30.33
CA LEU A 312 -30.26 4.47 31.49
C LEU A 312 -30.85 5.23 32.69
N TRP A 313 -31.05 4.56 33.82
CA TRP A 313 -31.36 5.22 35.08
C TRP A 313 -30.13 5.95 35.63
N THR A 314 -30.29 7.23 35.98
CA THR A 314 -29.21 8.03 36.58
C THR A 314 -29.54 8.42 38.03
N PRO A 315 -28.71 8.06 39.02
CA PRO A 315 -29.08 8.16 40.44
C PRO A 315 -29.13 9.61 40.95
N PHE A 316 -28.30 10.49 40.40
CA PHE A 316 -28.16 11.88 40.80
C PHE A 316 -29.39 12.74 40.48
N ASN A 317 -30.00 12.55 39.30
CA ASN A 317 -31.21 13.27 38.89
C ASN A 317 -32.52 12.47 39.14
N LYS A 318 -32.41 11.17 39.44
CA LYS A 318 -33.50 10.19 39.64
C LYS A 318 -34.43 10.08 38.43
N ARG A 319 -33.86 9.97 37.23
CA ARG A 319 -34.57 9.88 35.94
C ARG A 319 -33.95 8.84 35.02
N HIS A 320 -34.76 8.37 34.07
CA HIS A 320 -34.30 7.62 32.90
C HIS A 320 -33.87 8.60 31.80
N ILE A 321 -32.64 8.44 31.31
CA ILE A 321 -32.08 9.17 30.16
C ILE A 321 -32.25 8.29 28.92
N LEU A 322 -32.87 8.82 27.87
CA LEU A 322 -33.00 8.14 26.57
C LEU A 322 -31.67 8.22 25.80
N GLY A 323 -31.23 7.09 25.25
CA GLY A 323 -29.98 7.01 24.50
C GLY A 323 -29.81 5.67 23.79
N GLN A 324 -28.56 5.34 23.48
CA GLN A 324 -28.19 4.07 22.86
C GLN A 324 -27.10 3.39 23.68
N MET A 325 -27.25 2.09 23.88
CA MET A 325 -26.22 1.21 24.45
C MET A 325 -25.50 0.48 23.32
N PHE A 326 -24.18 0.40 23.45
CA PHE A 326 -23.25 -0.22 22.52
C PHE A 326 -22.53 -1.36 23.24
N VAL A 327 -22.29 -2.48 22.55
CA VAL A 327 -21.61 -3.65 23.11
C VAL A 327 -20.50 -4.09 22.17
N SER A 328 -19.34 -4.34 22.75
CA SER A 328 -18.14 -4.81 22.08
C SER A 328 -17.38 -5.82 22.96
N THR A 329 -16.32 -6.41 22.43
CA THR A 329 -15.55 -7.51 23.03
C THR A 329 -15.04 -7.27 24.46
N ASN A 330 -14.79 -6.02 24.84
CA ASN A 330 -14.23 -5.63 26.14
C ASN A 330 -15.02 -4.51 26.85
N TYR A 331 -16.04 -3.92 26.24
CA TYR A 331 -16.79 -2.78 26.80
C TYR A 331 -18.29 -2.83 26.54
N ILE A 332 -19.05 -2.27 27.49
CA ILE A 332 -20.44 -1.84 27.32
C ILE A 332 -20.45 -0.32 27.50
N CYS A 333 -20.92 0.41 26.50
CA CYS A 333 -20.94 1.87 26.52
C CYS A 333 -22.36 2.41 26.32
N PHE A 334 -22.65 3.59 26.85
CA PHE A 334 -23.92 4.27 26.65
C PHE A 334 -23.69 5.74 26.31
N ASN A 335 -24.42 6.23 25.31
CA ASN A 335 -24.49 7.66 24.99
C ASN A 335 -25.95 8.13 24.99
N GLY A 336 -26.23 9.24 25.65
CA GLY A 336 -27.52 9.92 25.60
C GLY A 336 -27.87 10.38 24.18
N LYS A 337 -29.16 10.64 23.94
CA LYS A 337 -29.64 11.17 22.65
C LYS A 337 -29.05 12.55 22.30
N GLU A 338 -28.62 13.29 23.31
CA GLU A 338 -27.92 14.58 23.22
C GLU A 338 -26.56 14.42 23.91
N GLU A 339 -25.47 14.85 23.24
CA GLU A 339 -24.07 14.51 23.61
C GLU A 339 -23.67 14.97 25.03
N THR A 340 -24.23 16.07 25.53
CA THR A 340 -23.89 16.64 26.85
C THR A 340 -24.64 15.99 28.02
N VAL A 341 -25.72 15.26 27.75
CA VAL A 341 -26.68 14.84 28.79
C VAL A 341 -26.13 13.71 29.66
N CYS A 342 -25.62 12.63 29.06
CA CYS A 342 -24.89 11.58 29.77
C CYS A 342 -24.12 10.66 28.82
N SER A 343 -22.86 10.36 29.16
CA SER A 343 -22.05 9.31 28.54
C SER A 343 -21.42 8.42 29.62
N LEU A 344 -21.30 7.12 29.35
CA LEU A 344 -20.85 6.10 30.29
C LEU A 344 -20.08 4.99 29.56
N ILE A 345 -19.00 4.50 30.18
CA ILE A 345 -18.15 3.41 29.68
C ILE A 345 -17.97 2.39 30.81
N ILE A 346 -18.40 1.15 30.58
CA ILE A 346 -18.25 0.02 31.52
C ILE A 346 -17.32 -1.01 30.87
N PRO A 347 -16.04 -1.10 31.25
CA PRO A 347 -15.18 -2.20 30.82
C PRO A 347 -15.71 -3.52 31.37
N LEU A 348 -15.79 -4.57 30.55
CA LEU A 348 -16.29 -5.89 30.97
C LEU A 348 -15.45 -6.48 32.10
N ARG A 349 -14.14 -6.19 32.15
CA ARG A 349 -13.26 -6.53 33.27
C ARG A 349 -13.67 -5.91 34.62
N GLU A 350 -14.52 -4.89 34.65
CA GLU A 350 -15.06 -4.29 35.88
C GLU A 350 -16.42 -4.86 36.30
N VAL A 351 -17.12 -5.56 35.41
CA VAL A 351 -18.43 -6.15 35.69
C VAL A 351 -18.29 -7.37 36.60
N THR A 352 -19.19 -7.51 37.57
CA THR A 352 -19.25 -8.63 38.51
C THR A 352 -20.55 -9.43 38.39
N ILE A 353 -21.67 -8.77 38.12
CA ILE A 353 -23.00 -9.41 38.01
C ILE A 353 -23.81 -8.71 36.91
N VAL A 354 -24.53 -9.51 36.11
CA VAL A 354 -25.46 -9.06 35.07
C VAL A 354 -26.81 -9.73 35.32
N GLU A 355 -27.81 -8.98 35.73
CA GLU A 355 -29.10 -9.53 36.18
C GLU A 355 -30.27 -9.07 35.29
N LYS A 356 -31.18 -10.00 35.01
CA LYS A 356 -32.48 -9.72 34.40
C LYS A 356 -33.45 -9.33 35.50
N ALA A 357 -33.81 -8.05 35.59
CA ALA A 357 -34.85 -7.63 36.52
C ALA A 357 -36.25 -7.92 35.93
N ASP A 358 -37.26 -8.00 36.81
CA ASP A 358 -38.64 -8.25 36.41
C ASP A 358 -39.21 -7.09 35.58
N SER A 359 -39.81 -7.43 34.44
CA SER A 359 -40.46 -6.45 33.56
C SER A 359 -41.78 -5.98 34.16
N SER A 360 -42.01 -4.67 34.15
CA SER A 360 -43.27 -4.06 34.59
C SER A 360 -43.83 -3.14 33.50
N ASN A 361 -45.11 -2.76 33.63
CA ASN A 361 -45.76 -1.80 32.71
C ASN A 361 -45.11 -0.40 32.73
N VAL A 362 -44.23 -0.12 33.70
CA VAL A 362 -43.48 1.15 33.83
C VAL A 362 -42.03 0.99 33.36
N LEU A 363 -41.46 -0.20 33.49
CA LEU A 363 -40.09 -0.55 33.08
C LEU A 363 -40.10 -1.86 32.27
N PRO A 364 -40.22 -1.78 30.92
CA PRO A 364 -40.12 -2.95 30.05
C PRO A 364 -38.66 -3.41 29.90
N SER A 365 -38.45 -4.72 29.95
CA SER A 365 -37.16 -5.38 29.70
C SER A 365 -35.94 -4.80 30.44
N PRO A 366 -35.99 -4.64 31.79
CA PRO A 366 -34.88 -4.07 32.53
C PRO A 366 -33.69 -5.03 32.68
N LEU A 367 -32.49 -4.45 32.72
CA LEU A 367 -31.18 -5.10 32.80
C LEU A 367 -30.32 -4.35 33.84
N SER A 368 -29.86 -5.05 34.86
CA SER A 368 -28.96 -4.54 35.88
C SER A 368 -27.53 -5.01 35.60
N ILE A 369 -26.55 -4.11 35.68
CA ILE A 369 -25.12 -4.41 35.56
C ILE A 369 -24.42 -3.85 36.78
N SER A 370 -23.82 -4.72 37.60
CA SER A 370 -23.05 -4.33 38.79
C SER A 370 -21.55 -4.51 38.57
N THR A 371 -20.75 -3.64 39.18
CA THR A 371 -19.29 -3.59 38.99
C THR A 371 -18.49 -3.77 40.29
N LYS A 372 -17.18 -4.04 40.17
CA LYS A 372 -16.24 -4.25 41.28
C LYS A 372 -16.22 -3.10 42.30
N ASN A 373 -16.33 -1.86 41.82
CA ASN A 373 -16.42 -0.66 42.66
C ASN A 373 -17.81 -0.43 43.30
N ARG A 374 -18.70 -1.43 43.27
CA ARG A 374 -20.07 -1.41 43.83
C ARG A 374 -21.02 -0.38 43.21
N MET A 375 -20.72 0.11 42.00
CA MET A 375 -21.72 0.80 41.19
C MET A 375 -22.68 -0.23 40.55
N THR A 376 -23.92 0.20 40.31
CA THR A 376 -24.94 -0.58 39.60
C THR A 376 -25.64 0.31 38.59
N PHE A 377 -25.72 -0.17 37.35
CA PHE A 377 -26.27 0.53 36.19
C PHE A 377 -27.54 -0.20 35.74
N LEU A 378 -28.67 0.52 35.75
CA LEU A 378 -29.98 -0.03 35.37
C LEU A 378 -30.38 0.50 33.99
N PHE A 379 -30.37 -0.40 33.02
CA PHE A 379 -30.88 -0.16 31.67
C PHE A 379 -32.32 -0.68 31.55
N ALA A 380 -33.14 -0.04 30.72
CA ALA A 380 -34.51 -0.47 30.42
C ALA A 380 -34.92 -0.11 28.98
N ASN A 381 -36.08 -0.61 28.54
CA ASN A 381 -36.60 -0.48 27.17
C ASN A 381 -35.70 -1.16 26.11
N LEU A 382 -35.12 -2.31 26.46
CA LEU A 382 -34.26 -3.12 25.59
C LEU A 382 -35.09 -4.08 24.73
N LYS A 383 -34.90 -4.02 23.40
CA LYS A 383 -35.68 -4.79 22.41
C LYS A 383 -35.47 -6.31 22.56
N ASP A 384 -34.23 -6.76 22.52
CA ASP A 384 -33.84 -8.18 22.59
C ASP A 384 -33.01 -8.50 23.85
N ARG A 385 -33.53 -8.12 25.03
CA ARG A 385 -32.82 -8.24 26.33
C ARG A 385 -32.20 -9.61 26.57
N ASP A 386 -32.90 -10.69 26.25
CA ASP A 386 -32.44 -12.04 26.58
C ASP A 386 -31.26 -12.52 25.72
N PHE A 387 -31.22 -12.14 24.44
CA PHE A 387 -30.06 -12.33 23.56
C PHE A 387 -28.88 -11.44 23.99
N LEU A 388 -29.18 -10.19 24.34
CA LEU A 388 -28.19 -9.22 24.83
C LEU A 388 -27.50 -9.69 26.13
N VAL A 389 -28.25 -10.23 27.09
CA VAL A 389 -27.66 -10.78 28.32
C VAL A 389 -26.78 -11.99 28.01
N GLN A 390 -27.22 -12.89 27.12
CA GLN A 390 -26.39 -14.02 26.68
C GLN A 390 -25.08 -13.52 26.06
N ARG A 391 -25.14 -12.56 25.12
CA ARG A 391 -23.96 -11.93 24.49
C ARG A 391 -22.98 -11.34 25.51
N ILE A 392 -23.49 -10.61 26.51
CA ILE A 392 -22.64 -10.05 27.57
C ILE A 392 -22.02 -11.18 28.41
N SER A 393 -22.76 -12.25 28.73
CA SER A 393 -22.20 -13.43 29.42
C SER A 393 -21.14 -14.15 28.59
N ASP A 394 -21.35 -14.31 27.28
CA ASP A 394 -20.38 -14.93 26.35
C ASP A 394 -19.06 -14.14 26.35
N PHE A 395 -19.12 -12.79 26.26
CA PHE A 395 -17.92 -11.94 26.33
C PHE A 395 -17.27 -11.95 27.72
N LEU A 396 -18.03 -11.92 28.82
CA LEU A 396 -17.47 -11.97 30.18
C LEU A 396 -16.68 -13.26 30.44
N GLN A 397 -17.11 -14.40 29.88
CA GLN A 397 -16.33 -15.65 29.93
C GLN A 397 -15.00 -15.48 29.18
N GLN A 398 -15.02 -14.95 27.95
CA GLN A 398 -13.82 -14.72 27.14
C GLN A 398 -12.82 -13.76 27.80
N THR A 399 -13.30 -12.60 28.29
CA THR A 399 -12.46 -11.62 29.01
C THR A 399 -11.84 -12.25 30.27
N THR A 400 -12.60 -13.07 31.00
CA THR A 400 -12.09 -13.77 32.20
C THR A 400 -10.99 -14.76 31.83
N SER A 401 -11.22 -15.64 30.84
CA SER A 401 -10.21 -16.61 30.39
C SER A 401 -8.93 -15.93 29.90
N LYS A 402 -9.05 -14.81 29.16
CA LYS A 402 -7.89 -14.05 28.70
C LYS A 402 -7.05 -13.50 29.87
N ILE A 403 -7.69 -12.90 30.87
CA ILE A 403 -7.03 -12.36 32.08
C ILE A 403 -6.33 -13.45 32.92
N TYR A 404 -6.79 -14.71 32.87
CA TYR A 404 -6.09 -15.83 33.49
C TYR A 404 -4.85 -16.28 32.69
N LEU A 405 -4.96 -16.36 31.35
CA LEU A 405 -3.84 -16.73 30.48
C LEU A 405 -2.71 -15.69 30.48
N GLU A 406 -3.04 -14.40 30.50
CA GLU A 406 -2.07 -13.30 30.60
C GLU A 406 -1.48 -13.13 32.03
N ARG A 407 -1.83 -14.02 32.97
CA ARG A 407 -1.36 -13.98 34.36
C ARG A 407 -0.39 -15.09 34.77
N GLU A 408 -0.15 -16.08 33.91
CA GLU A 408 0.98 -16.99 34.09
C GLU A 408 2.22 -16.38 33.41
N PRO A 409 3.25 -15.96 34.16
CA PRO A 409 4.49 -15.49 33.54
C PRO A 409 5.19 -16.67 32.86
N THR A 410 5.85 -16.41 31.73
CA THR A 410 6.71 -17.40 31.05
C THR A 410 8.01 -17.63 31.81
N GLY A 411 7.92 -18.22 33.00
CA GLY A 411 9.03 -18.72 33.79
C GLY A 411 9.47 -20.11 33.34
N SER A 412 10.77 -20.40 33.44
CA SER A 412 11.35 -21.68 33.02
C SER A 412 11.18 -22.80 34.05
N LEU A 413 11.35 -24.05 33.59
CA LEU A 413 11.13 -25.28 34.34
C LEU A 413 12.12 -25.47 35.51
N THR A 414 11.61 -25.59 36.76
CA THR A 414 12.23 -26.45 37.80
C THR A 414 11.24 -26.93 38.88
N SER A 415 10.92 -28.24 38.81
CA SER A 415 10.65 -29.22 39.88
C SER A 415 9.84 -28.90 41.17
N SER A 416 8.85 -29.79 41.41
CA SER A 416 8.43 -30.43 42.68
C SER A 416 7.79 -29.62 43.83
N ASP A 417 6.50 -29.92 44.02
CA ASP A 417 5.84 -30.39 45.25
C ASP A 417 6.05 -29.65 46.60
N ASP A 418 4.97 -29.03 47.11
CA ASP A 418 4.33 -29.48 48.37
C ASP A 418 2.87 -28.98 48.51
N GLU A 419 2.00 -29.70 49.22
CA GLU A 419 0.58 -29.32 49.43
C GLU A 419 0.35 -28.48 50.71
N VAL A 420 -0.12 -27.24 50.59
CA VAL A 420 -0.94 -26.60 51.66
C VAL A 420 -2.05 -25.73 51.07
N SER A 421 -3.30 -26.08 51.37
CA SER A 421 -4.48 -25.24 51.11
C SER A 421 -4.86 -24.42 52.36
N SER A 422 -4.92 -23.08 52.24
CA SER A 422 -6.02 -22.24 52.77
C SER A 422 -5.74 -20.72 52.68
N GLN A 423 -6.78 -19.92 52.94
CA GLN A 423 -6.72 -18.46 53.20
C GLN A 423 -6.40 -17.51 52.04
N LEU A 424 -7.21 -17.53 50.97
CA LEU A 424 -7.41 -16.34 50.13
C LEU A 424 -8.25 -15.30 50.90
N GLY A 425 -7.68 -14.13 51.25
CA GLY A 425 -8.40 -13.13 52.06
C GLY A 425 -7.84 -11.70 52.04
N SER A 426 -8.52 -10.82 51.30
CA SER A 426 -8.58 -9.35 51.54
C SER A 426 -7.27 -8.54 51.57
N LEU A 427 -6.70 -8.22 50.39
CA LEU A 427 -5.84 -7.03 50.20
C LEU A 427 -6.08 -6.30 48.86
N LEU A 428 -7.26 -5.69 48.69
CA LEU A 428 -7.45 -4.54 47.80
C LEU A 428 -8.49 -3.58 48.42
N SER A 429 -8.02 -2.60 49.19
CA SER A 429 -8.85 -1.57 49.82
C SER A 429 -8.16 -0.21 49.79
N CYS A 430 -8.21 0.45 48.62
CA CYS A 430 -7.67 1.79 48.42
C CYS A 430 -8.26 2.78 49.44
N SER A 431 -7.42 3.19 50.39
CA SER A 431 -7.77 4.13 51.47
C SER A 431 -6.67 5.19 51.53
N PRO A 432 -6.98 6.49 51.62
CA PRO A 432 -5.96 7.53 51.58
C PRO A 432 -5.06 7.48 52.84
N PRO A 433 -3.72 7.50 52.71
CA PRO A 433 -2.83 7.56 53.85
C PRO A 433 -3.05 8.84 54.67
N ARG A 434 -3.21 8.71 55.99
CA ARG A 434 -3.17 9.86 56.90
C ARG A 434 -1.74 10.35 57.08
N SER A 435 -1.55 11.65 57.05
CA SER A 435 -0.25 12.31 57.24
C SER A 435 0.32 12.09 58.65
N SER A 436 1.53 11.55 58.73
CA SER A 436 2.37 11.56 59.94
C SER A 436 3.52 12.58 59.78
N LEU A 437 3.66 13.49 60.74
CA LEU A 437 4.80 14.41 60.83
C LEU A 437 6.08 13.64 61.24
N GLY A 438 7.24 14.02 60.70
CA GLY A 438 8.53 13.62 61.29
C GLY A 438 9.75 13.66 60.36
N SER A 439 10.65 14.62 60.64
CA SER A 439 12.06 14.73 60.18
C SER A 439 12.34 14.86 58.68
N ASP A 440 13.07 15.93 58.33
CA ASP A 440 13.91 15.97 57.13
C ASP A 440 15.00 14.89 57.19
N GLY A 441 15.50 14.50 56.02
CA GLY A 441 16.59 13.55 55.84
C GLY A 441 16.74 13.14 54.37
N GLU A 442 17.86 13.50 53.75
CA GLU A 442 18.15 13.21 52.34
C GLU A 442 18.19 11.70 52.11
N ARG A 443 17.28 11.16 51.28
CA ARG A 443 17.28 9.74 50.93
C ARG A 443 18.19 9.47 49.74
N GLN A 444 19.39 9.01 50.06
CA GLN A 444 20.36 8.45 49.14
C GLN A 444 19.75 7.26 48.35
N PHE A 445 20.02 7.19 47.04
CA PHE A 445 19.55 6.10 46.19
C PHE A 445 20.25 4.77 46.57
N ASN A 446 19.48 3.69 46.73
CA ASN A 446 20.01 2.34 46.89
C ASN A 446 20.15 1.68 45.50
N LEU A 447 21.31 1.08 45.23
CA LEU A 447 21.70 0.52 43.92
C LEU A 447 21.53 -1.02 43.83
N ASN A 448 20.59 -1.59 44.58
CA ASN A 448 20.51 -3.05 44.80
C ASN A 448 19.22 -3.73 44.28
N ASP A 449 18.31 -3.02 43.61
CA ASP A 449 17.24 -3.62 42.80
C ASP A 449 17.65 -3.63 41.33
N SER A 450 17.34 -4.72 40.61
CA SER A 450 17.71 -4.88 39.20
C SER A 450 16.70 -4.30 38.20
N SER A 451 15.63 -3.66 38.68
CA SER A 451 14.65 -2.93 37.87
C SER A 451 15.21 -1.62 37.33
N VAL A 452 14.84 -1.21 36.12
CA VAL A 452 15.25 0.07 35.53
C VAL A 452 14.75 1.25 36.39
N PRO A 453 15.60 2.23 36.78
CA PRO A 453 15.20 3.33 37.67
C PRO A 453 14.28 4.35 36.98
N THR A 454 12.98 4.06 36.98
CA THR A 454 11.88 4.89 36.48
C THR A 454 11.34 5.88 37.52
N ALA A 455 10.75 6.99 37.08
CA ALA A 455 10.19 8.02 37.95
C ALA A 455 8.82 7.60 38.52
N THR A 456 8.83 7.07 39.74
CA THR A 456 7.65 6.55 40.47
C THR A 456 6.67 7.62 40.96
N GLN A 457 6.97 8.91 40.78
CA GLN A 457 6.10 10.05 41.10
C GLN A 457 6.19 11.12 40.00
N ALA A 458 5.10 11.84 39.77
CA ALA A 458 5.05 12.95 38.82
C ALA A 458 6.04 14.07 39.21
N LEU A 459 6.77 14.63 38.23
CA LEU A 459 7.94 15.47 38.50
C LEU A 459 7.60 16.75 39.31
N MET A 460 6.40 17.33 39.16
CA MET A 460 5.96 18.47 39.98
C MET A 460 5.89 18.17 41.48
N THR A 461 5.74 16.89 41.86
CA THR A 461 5.76 16.48 43.27
C THR A 461 7.17 16.53 43.85
N MET A 462 8.20 16.28 43.02
CA MET A 462 9.60 16.27 43.43
C MET A 462 10.22 17.67 43.48
N TYR A 463 9.95 18.53 42.49
CA TYR A 463 10.64 19.83 42.34
C TYR A 463 9.98 21.02 43.04
N ARG A 464 8.81 20.83 43.68
CA ARG A 464 8.07 21.88 44.37
C ARG A 464 8.70 22.26 45.72
N ARG A 465 9.54 23.30 45.73
CA ARG A 465 9.98 23.96 46.98
C ARG A 465 8.76 24.44 47.79
N ARG A 466 8.46 23.76 48.91
CA ARG A 466 7.49 24.23 49.90
C ARG A 466 8.17 25.26 50.82
N SER A 467 7.91 26.55 50.60
CA SER A 467 8.09 27.55 51.64
C SER A 467 7.03 27.34 52.73
N PRO A 468 7.40 27.21 54.02
CA PRO A 468 6.42 27.13 55.10
C PRO A 468 5.62 28.43 55.26
N GLU A 469 4.42 28.28 55.86
CA GLU A 469 3.83 29.30 56.76
C GLU A 469 3.44 30.67 56.17
N GLU A 470 2.73 30.71 55.04
CA GLU A 470 1.91 31.89 54.68
C GLU A 470 0.55 31.51 54.06
N PHE A 471 -0.52 32.25 54.43
CA PHE A 471 -1.91 31.94 54.04
C PHE A 471 -2.20 32.43 52.61
N ASN A 472 -1.76 31.67 51.62
CA ASN A 472 -1.89 32.02 50.20
C ASN A 472 -3.33 31.77 49.67
N PRO A 473 -4.07 32.80 49.21
CA PRO A 473 -5.41 32.64 48.65
C PRO A 473 -5.50 31.70 47.42
N LYS A 474 -4.41 31.52 46.69
CA LYS A 474 -4.34 30.58 45.55
C LYS A 474 -4.42 29.12 46.01
N LEU A 475 -3.77 28.78 47.14
CA LEU A 475 -3.89 27.44 47.75
C LEU A 475 -5.32 27.17 48.23
N ALA A 476 -6.02 28.19 48.73
CA ALA A 476 -7.43 28.07 49.10
C ALA A 476 -8.33 27.82 47.87
N LYS A 477 -8.02 28.41 46.70
CA LYS A 477 -8.74 28.12 45.44
C LYS A 477 -8.53 26.68 44.97
N GLU A 478 -7.29 26.19 44.95
CA GLU A 478 -7.02 24.78 44.57
C GLU A 478 -7.72 23.80 45.52
N PHE A 479 -7.72 24.06 46.83
CA PHE A 479 -8.48 23.24 47.79
C PHE A 479 -10.00 23.25 47.52
N LEU A 480 -10.58 24.39 47.10
CA LEU A 480 -11.98 24.46 46.72
C LEU A 480 -12.27 23.67 45.43
N LYS A 481 -11.37 23.70 44.43
CA LYS A 481 -11.48 22.83 43.24
C LYS A 481 -11.39 21.35 43.61
N GLU A 482 -10.43 20.96 44.46
CA GLU A 482 -10.33 19.59 44.98
C GLU A 482 -11.64 19.13 45.63
N GLN A 483 -12.25 19.98 46.47
CA GLN A 483 -13.48 19.61 47.17
C GLN A 483 -14.67 19.53 46.20
N ALA A 484 -14.74 20.39 45.18
CA ALA A 484 -15.75 20.30 44.12
C ALA A 484 -15.63 18.97 43.34
N TRP A 485 -14.41 18.58 42.95
CA TRP A 485 -14.15 17.31 42.28
C TRP A 485 -14.45 16.09 43.17
N LYS A 486 -14.09 16.11 44.46
CA LYS A 486 -14.42 15.04 45.42
C LYS A 486 -15.93 14.88 45.62
N ASN A 487 -16.67 16.00 45.70
CA ASN A 487 -18.13 15.98 45.77
C ASN A 487 -18.72 15.38 44.47
N HIS A 488 -18.20 15.78 43.31
CA HIS A 488 -18.66 15.29 42.00
C HIS A 488 -18.41 13.79 41.82
N LEU A 489 -17.21 13.29 42.15
CA LEU A 489 -16.90 11.86 42.11
C LEU A 489 -17.76 11.04 43.10
N THR A 490 -18.28 11.66 44.15
CA THR A 490 -19.23 11.02 45.09
C THR A 490 -20.65 10.96 44.51
N GLU A 491 -21.08 11.97 43.76
CA GLU A 491 -22.43 12.04 43.14
C GLU A 491 -22.51 11.27 41.79
N TYR A 492 -21.43 11.26 41.01
CA TYR A 492 -21.35 10.72 39.64
C TYR A 492 -20.45 9.46 39.50
N GLY A 493 -19.87 8.98 40.61
CA GLY A 493 -18.97 7.83 40.63
C GLY A 493 -17.52 8.17 40.25
N GLN A 494 -16.61 7.24 40.53
CA GLN A 494 -15.16 7.37 40.31
C GLN A 494 -14.63 6.28 39.35
N GLY A 495 -13.57 6.62 38.62
CA GLY A 495 -12.88 5.74 37.68
C GLY A 495 -13.61 5.62 36.35
N VAL A 496 -13.27 4.59 35.57
CA VAL A 496 -13.73 4.43 34.18
C VAL A 496 -15.26 4.44 34.05
N CYS A 497 -15.95 3.86 35.04
CA CYS A 497 -17.41 3.74 35.07
C CYS A 497 -18.14 4.99 35.62
N MET A 498 -17.48 6.15 35.73
CA MET A 498 -18.16 7.40 36.13
C MET A 498 -19.18 7.86 35.07
N TYR A 499 -20.27 8.49 35.52
CA TYR A 499 -21.22 9.16 34.62
C TYR A 499 -20.62 10.50 34.15
N ARG A 500 -20.29 10.61 32.86
CA ARG A 500 -19.83 11.86 32.23
C ARG A 500 -21.05 12.70 31.84
N THR A 501 -21.09 13.97 32.26
CA THR A 501 -22.24 14.87 32.08
C THR A 501 -21.79 16.31 31.90
N GLU A 502 -22.73 17.22 31.61
CA GLU A 502 -22.52 18.67 31.60
C GLU A 502 -21.87 19.21 32.89
N LYS A 503 -22.24 18.73 34.09
CA LYS A 503 -21.52 19.09 35.34
C LYS A 503 -20.04 18.70 35.30
N THR A 504 -19.70 17.54 34.71
CA THR A 504 -18.29 17.13 34.56
C THR A 504 -17.54 18.09 33.63
N LYS A 505 -18.20 18.57 32.57
CA LYS A 505 -17.65 19.61 31.68
C LYS A 505 -17.42 20.91 32.44
N ASP A 506 -18.42 21.40 33.17
CA ASP A 506 -18.34 22.67 33.91
C ASP A 506 -17.17 22.70 34.90
N LEU A 507 -16.85 21.57 35.54
CA LEU A 507 -15.70 21.44 36.43
C LEU A 507 -14.35 21.47 35.70
N VAL A 508 -14.26 20.90 34.49
CA VAL A 508 -13.06 21.04 33.64
C VAL A 508 -12.90 22.50 33.17
N LEU A 509 -13.99 23.18 32.82
CA LEU A 509 -13.98 24.61 32.46
C LEU A 509 -13.68 25.55 33.65
N GLN A 510 -13.65 25.04 34.88
CA GLN A 510 -13.17 25.71 36.09
C GLN A 510 -11.71 25.34 36.45
N GLY A 511 -11.07 24.49 35.64
CA GLY A 511 -9.71 23.99 35.82
C GLY A 511 -9.65 22.74 36.70
N ILE A 512 -8.81 21.79 36.31
CA ILE A 512 -8.58 20.58 37.12
C ILE A 512 -7.56 20.91 38.23
N PRO A 513 -7.75 20.44 39.48
CA PRO A 513 -6.76 20.58 40.55
C PRO A 513 -5.41 20.01 40.13
N GLU A 514 -4.32 20.70 40.42
CA GLU A 514 -2.97 20.30 39.98
C GLU A 514 -2.61 18.83 40.29
N ASN A 515 -3.03 18.32 41.46
CA ASN A 515 -2.77 16.95 41.93
C ASN A 515 -3.73 15.89 41.38
N MET A 516 -4.81 16.28 40.71
CA MET A 516 -5.78 15.37 40.09
C MET A 516 -5.60 15.25 38.56
N ARG A 517 -4.74 16.08 37.94
CA ARG A 517 -4.54 16.10 36.48
C ARG A 517 -4.12 14.74 35.92
N GLY A 518 -3.11 14.07 36.47
CA GLY A 518 -2.68 12.75 36.00
C GLY A 518 -3.82 11.71 35.94
N GLU A 519 -4.55 11.53 37.05
CA GLU A 519 -5.69 10.59 37.13
C GLU A 519 -6.81 10.95 36.14
N LEU A 520 -7.18 12.23 36.07
CA LEU A 520 -8.29 12.69 35.22
C LEU A 520 -7.92 12.75 33.73
N TRP A 521 -6.67 13.06 33.37
CA TRP A 521 -6.18 12.97 32.00
C TRP A 521 -6.15 11.51 31.55
N LEU A 522 -5.65 10.57 32.37
CA LEU A 522 -5.67 9.12 32.09
C LEU A 522 -7.10 8.60 31.87
N LEU A 523 -8.05 9.10 32.68
CA LEU A 523 -9.45 8.74 32.63
C LEU A 523 -10.18 9.33 31.40
N PHE A 524 -10.00 10.62 31.11
CA PHE A 524 -10.71 11.27 30.02
C PHE A 524 -10.13 10.95 28.64
N SER A 525 -8.80 10.83 28.51
CA SER A 525 -8.16 10.25 27.33
C SER A 525 -8.56 8.79 27.11
N GLY A 526 -8.84 8.05 28.18
CA GLY A 526 -9.06 6.60 28.17
C GLY A 526 -7.77 5.78 28.20
N ALA A 527 -6.58 6.40 28.30
CA ALA A 527 -5.28 5.75 28.44
C ALA A 527 -5.23 4.71 29.59
N ILE A 528 -5.94 4.99 30.69
CA ILE A 528 -6.10 4.07 31.83
C ILE A 528 -6.59 2.67 31.42
N ASN A 529 -7.32 2.56 30.31
CA ASN A 529 -7.83 1.27 29.84
C ASN A 529 -6.75 0.39 29.23
N GLU A 530 -5.79 0.96 28.50
CA GLU A 530 -4.71 0.21 27.86
C GLU A 530 -3.61 -0.11 28.87
N MET A 531 -3.28 0.82 29.76
CA MET A 531 -2.34 0.60 30.87
C MET A 531 -2.76 -0.60 31.75
N VAL A 532 -4.02 -0.66 32.16
CA VAL A 532 -4.54 -1.74 33.04
C VAL A 532 -4.64 -3.10 32.33
N THR A 533 -4.62 -3.16 31.00
CA THR A 533 -4.60 -4.43 30.24
C THR A 533 -3.22 -4.85 29.75
N HIS A 534 -2.17 -4.05 29.96
CA HIS A 534 -0.81 -4.35 29.54
C HIS A 534 0.20 -4.10 30.68
N PRO A 535 0.08 -4.78 31.84
CA PRO A 535 1.00 -4.62 32.96
C PRO A 535 2.44 -4.98 32.54
N GLY A 536 3.43 -4.22 33.01
CA GLY A 536 4.85 -4.40 32.68
C GLY A 536 5.27 -3.93 31.28
N TYR A 537 4.33 -3.70 30.36
CA TYR A 537 4.62 -3.42 28.95
C TYR A 537 5.48 -2.16 28.72
N TYR A 538 5.40 -1.14 29.57
CA TYR A 538 6.30 0.00 29.50
C TYR A 538 7.75 -0.34 29.88
N GLU A 539 7.94 -1.13 30.95
CA GLU A 539 9.27 -1.57 31.42
C GLU A 539 9.93 -2.47 30.34
N ASP A 540 9.17 -3.44 29.83
CA ASP A 540 9.52 -4.28 28.66
C ASP A 540 9.98 -3.46 27.44
N LEU A 541 9.34 -2.33 27.13
CA LEU A 541 9.71 -1.46 26.02
C LEU A 541 10.95 -0.62 26.31
N VAL A 542 11.09 -0.13 27.55
CA VAL A 542 12.28 0.62 27.98
C VAL A 542 13.51 -0.27 27.88
N GLU A 543 13.47 -1.51 28.38
CA GLU A 543 14.59 -2.46 28.27
C GLU A 543 14.97 -2.76 26.81
N LYS A 544 13.97 -3.04 25.95
CA LYS A 544 14.22 -3.41 24.54
C LYS A 544 14.71 -2.24 23.67
N SER A 545 14.39 -1.01 24.06
CA SER A 545 14.77 0.21 23.35
C SER A 545 16.04 0.89 23.90
N MET A 546 16.49 0.53 25.10
CA MET A 546 17.78 0.99 25.64
C MET A 546 18.94 0.54 24.76
N GLY A 547 19.82 1.48 24.42
CA GLY A 547 21.01 1.24 23.59
C GLY A 547 20.73 1.04 22.09
N GLN A 548 19.47 1.06 21.64
CA GLN A 548 19.14 1.09 20.22
C GLN A 548 19.48 2.46 19.64
N TYR A 549 20.00 2.48 18.40
CA TYR A 549 20.37 3.71 17.70
C TYR A 549 19.67 3.77 16.33
N ASN A 550 18.88 4.83 16.14
CA ASN A 550 18.17 5.14 14.89
C ASN A 550 17.90 6.66 14.80
N LEU A 551 17.40 7.11 13.64
CA LEU A 551 17.09 8.52 13.39
C LEU A 551 16.19 9.14 14.48
N ALA A 552 15.14 8.45 14.92
CA ALA A 552 14.24 8.95 15.96
C ALA A 552 14.98 9.17 17.29
N THR A 553 15.94 8.31 17.66
CA THR A 553 16.77 8.54 18.86
C THR A 553 17.74 9.72 18.72
N GLU A 554 18.32 9.95 17.54
CA GLU A 554 19.14 11.16 17.29
C GLU A 554 18.31 12.44 17.45
N GLU A 555 17.11 12.45 16.87
CA GLU A 555 16.20 13.59 16.94
C GLU A 555 15.67 13.84 18.36
N ILE A 556 15.45 12.78 19.15
CA ILE A 556 15.14 12.89 20.58
C ILE A 556 16.28 13.56 21.33
N GLU A 557 17.53 13.08 21.24
CA GLU A 557 18.66 13.64 22.00
C GLU A 557 18.89 15.14 21.72
N ARG A 558 18.75 15.54 20.45
CA ARG A 558 18.78 16.93 19.99
C ARG A 558 17.68 17.80 20.61
N ASP A 559 16.54 17.19 20.93
CA ASP A 559 15.32 17.86 21.35
C ASP A 559 15.12 17.90 22.88
N LEU A 560 15.66 16.93 23.62
CA LEU A 560 15.52 16.84 25.08
C LEU A 560 15.85 18.17 25.79
N HIS A 561 17.02 18.74 25.51
CA HIS A 561 17.53 19.95 26.17
C HIS A 561 16.80 21.25 25.78
N ARG A 562 15.96 21.22 24.72
CA ARG A 562 15.07 22.34 24.33
C ARG A 562 13.61 22.13 24.78
N SER A 563 13.35 21.15 25.66
CA SER A 563 12.01 20.80 26.13
C SER A 563 11.68 21.47 27.47
N LEU A 564 10.88 22.55 27.44
CA LEU A 564 10.58 23.41 28.60
C LEU A 564 11.84 23.79 29.41
N PRO A 565 12.88 24.39 28.79
CA PRO A 565 14.19 24.62 29.42
C PRO A 565 14.14 25.57 30.62
N GLU A 566 13.11 26.39 30.73
CA GLU A 566 12.84 27.29 31.84
C GLU A 566 12.34 26.54 33.11
N HIS A 567 11.83 25.32 32.97
CA HIS A 567 11.19 24.58 34.05
C HIS A 567 12.19 23.72 34.85
N PRO A 568 12.28 23.84 36.20
CA PRO A 568 13.31 23.19 37.01
C PRO A 568 13.44 21.66 36.87
N ALA A 569 12.35 20.97 36.53
CA ALA A 569 12.37 19.51 36.34
C ALA A 569 13.22 19.06 35.14
N PHE A 570 13.31 19.88 34.08
CA PHE A 570 14.08 19.57 32.86
C PHE A 570 15.47 20.22 32.84
N GLN A 571 15.81 20.98 33.89
CA GLN A 571 17.18 21.41 34.20
C GLN A 571 17.95 20.35 35.01
N ASN A 572 17.38 19.15 35.18
CA ASN A 572 17.93 18.04 35.95
C ASN A 572 17.96 16.76 35.10
N GLU A 573 19.06 16.01 35.19
CA GLU A 573 19.27 14.75 34.47
C GLU A 573 18.14 13.73 34.69
N MET A 574 17.50 13.69 35.85
CA MET A 574 16.38 12.80 36.15
C MET A 574 15.15 13.06 35.27
N GLY A 575 14.77 14.34 35.08
CA GLY A 575 13.63 14.70 34.23
C GLY A 575 13.93 14.51 32.74
N ILE A 576 15.17 14.81 32.33
CA ILE A 576 15.67 14.57 30.97
C ILE A 576 15.75 13.05 30.67
N ALA A 577 16.15 12.22 31.64
CA ALA A 577 16.19 10.76 31.50
C ALA A 577 14.78 10.14 31.43
N ALA A 578 13.81 10.62 32.22
CA ALA A 578 12.42 10.20 32.10
C ALA A 578 11.82 10.59 30.74
N LEU A 579 12.06 11.82 30.27
CA LEU A 579 11.63 12.29 28.95
C LEU A 579 12.22 11.44 27.81
N ARG A 580 13.52 11.15 27.88
CA ARG A 580 14.23 10.24 26.97
C ARG A 580 13.57 8.86 26.92
N ARG A 581 13.36 8.20 28.07
CA ARG A 581 12.77 6.86 28.13
C ARG A 581 11.36 6.82 27.57
N VAL A 582 10.49 7.79 27.90
CA VAL A 582 9.12 7.82 27.37
C VAL A 582 9.09 8.02 25.85
N LEU A 583 9.87 8.97 25.32
CA LEU A 583 9.93 9.23 23.87
C LEU A 583 10.52 8.04 23.10
N THR A 584 11.63 7.47 23.57
CA THR A 584 12.31 6.35 22.91
C THR A 584 11.47 5.06 22.97
N ALA A 585 10.83 4.75 24.10
CA ALA A 585 9.92 3.61 24.23
C ALA A 585 8.69 3.76 23.32
N TYR A 586 8.16 4.98 23.14
CA TYR A 586 7.07 5.23 22.19
C TYR A 586 7.51 5.07 20.73
N ALA A 587 8.65 5.64 20.35
CA ALA A 587 9.20 5.51 19.01
C ALA A 587 9.48 4.03 18.65
N PHE A 588 9.95 3.24 19.62
CA PHE A 588 10.14 1.80 19.47
C PHE A 588 8.81 1.02 19.41
N ARG A 589 7.79 1.40 20.19
CA ARG A 589 6.44 0.82 20.12
C ARG A 589 5.82 0.96 18.73
N ASN A 590 5.95 2.13 18.10
CA ASN A 590 5.28 2.42 16.83
C ASN A 590 6.21 3.10 15.81
N PRO A 591 7.10 2.34 15.14
CA PRO A 591 8.08 2.89 14.19
C PRO A 591 7.46 3.63 13.00
N ASN A 592 6.18 3.38 12.66
CA ASN A 592 5.45 4.11 11.61
C ASN A 592 5.22 5.59 11.97
N ILE A 593 5.21 5.91 13.27
CA ILE A 593 5.11 7.28 13.80
C ILE A 593 6.49 7.74 14.27
N GLY A 594 7.23 6.86 14.97
CA GLY A 594 8.58 7.14 15.43
C GLY A 594 8.62 8.29 16.42
N TYR A 595 9.43 9.30 16.13
CA TYR A 595 9.46 10.58 16.82
C TYR A 595 9.12 11.71 15.84
N CYS A 596 8.45 12.74 16.34
CA CYS A 596 8.13 13.96 15.61
C CYS A 596 8.39 15.16 16.52
N GLN A 597 9.08 16.18 16.00
CA GLN A 597 9.32 17.43 16.72
C GLN A 597 7.99 18.01 17.24
N ALA A 598 7.99 18.50 18.48
CA ALA A 598 6.84 18.86 19.34
C ALA A 598 6.30 17.74 20.25
N MET A 599 6.52 16.45 19.95
CA MET A 599 6.18 15.37 20.90
C MET A 599 6.92 15.54 22.23
N ASN A 600 8.16 16.03 22.19
CA ASN A 600 8.96 16.37 23.36
C ASN A 600 8.28 17.42 24.27
N ILE A 601 7.75 18.51 23.70
CA ILE A 601 7.06 19.58 24.45
C ILE A 601 5.82 19.02 25.17
N VAL A 602 5.00 18.24 24.44
CA VAL A 602 3.80 17.61 25.02
C VAL A 602 4.19 16.61 26.12
N THR A 603 5.15 15.72 25.85
CA THR A 603 5.58 14.67 26.80
C THR A 603 6.19 15.25 28.08
N SER A 604 6.95 16.35 27.97
CA SER A 604 7.41 17.10 29.14
C SER A 604 6.24 17.51 30.05
N VAL A 605 5.15 18.05 29.50
CA VAL A 605 3.97 18.44 30.30
C VAL A 605 3.25 17.22 30.90
N LEU A 606 3.20 16.09 30.21
CA LEU A 606 2.64 14.85 30.77
C LEU A 606 3.44 14.37 31.99
N LEU A 607 4.78 14.36 31.90
CA LEU A 607 5.68 13.98 33.00
C LEU A 607 5.64 14.94 34.20
N LEU A 608 5.16 16.17 34.05
CA LEU A 608 4.95 17.08 35.17
C LEU A 608 3.79 16.63 36.07
N TYR A 609 2.72 16.07 35.51
CA TYR A 609 1.47 15.78 36.23
C TYR A 609 1.12 14.28 36.37
N ALA A 610 1.82 13.40 35.66
CA ALA A 610 1.65 11.94 35.70
C ALA A 610 2.99 11.24 36.01
N LYS A 611 2.95 9.98 36.46
CA LYS A 611 4.15 9.13 36.56
C LYS A 611 4.72 8.81 35.17
N GLU A 612 5.92 8.21 35.10
CA GLU A 612 6.60 7.92 33.84
C GLU A 612 5.78 7.01 32.89
N GLU A 613 5.32 5.85 33.37
CA GLU A 613 4.44 4.95 32.60
C GLU A 613 3.10 5.62 32.24
N GLU A 614 2.54 6.41 33.17
CA GLU A 614 1.27 7.10 32.96
C GLU A 614 1.39 8.16 31.85
N ALA A 615 2.52 8.87 31.80
CA ALA A 615 2.85 9.81 30.73
C ALA A 615 3.06 9.10 29.38
N PHE A 616 3.68 7.91 29.37
CA PHE A 616 3.78 7.07 28.18
C PHE A 616 2.40 6.66 27.64
N TRP A 617 1.49 6.15 28.49
CA TRP A 617 0.14 5.77 28.03
C TRP A 617 -0.72 6.98 27.63
N LEU A 618 -0.49 8.15 28.23
CA LEU A 618 -1.08 9.42 27.77
C LEU A 618 -0.55 9.82 26.38
N LEU A 619 0.76 9.68 26.12
CA LEU A 619 1.36 9.92 24.80
C LEU A 619 0.80 8.95 23.75
N VAL A 620 0.67 7.66 24.07
CA VAL A 620 0.01 6.67 23.21
C VAL A 620 -1.42 7.08 22.89
N ALA A 621 -2.25 7.42 23.90
CA ALA A 621 -3.62 7.84 23.66
C ALA A 621 -3.71 9.14 22.84
N LEU A 622 -2.77 10.07 23.03
CA LEU A 622 -2.70 11.34 22.32
C LEU A 622 -2.34 11.12 20.84
N CYS A 623 -1.19 10.50 20.53
CA CYS A 623 -0.70 10.30 19.17
C CYS A 623 -1.51 9.25 18.37
N GLU A 624 -2.01 8.19 19.02
CA GLU A 624 -2.65 7.08 18.32
C GLU A 624 -4.18 7.17 18.23
N ARG A 625 -4.83 7.98 19.08
CA ARG A 625 -6.29 7.95 19.27
C ARG A 625 -6.97 9.32 19.25
N MET A 626 -6.37 10.34 19.87
CA MET A 626 -6.95 11.69 19.95
C MET A 626 -6.51 12.60 18.79
N LEU A 627 -5.25 12.46 18.36
CA LEU A 627 -4.62 13.21 17.28
C LEU A 627 -4.03 12.24 16.23
N PRO A 628 -4.87 11.40 15.57
CA PRO A 628 -4.38 10.50 14.53
C PRO A 628 -3.73 11.28 13.39
N ASP A 629 -2.69 10.69 12.81
CA ASP A 629 -1.91 11.22 11.69
C ASP A 629 -1.14 12.53 12.00
N TYR A 630 -1.23 13.12 13.20
CA TYR A 630 -0.57 14.39 13.57
C TYR A 630 0.96 14.30 13.62
N TYR A 631 1.48 13.26 14.28
CA TYR A 631 2.89 13.12 14.65
C TYR A 631 3.65 12.11 13.77
N ASN A 632 3.15 11.82 12.56
CA ASN A 632 3.94 11.08 11.57
C ASN A 632 4.93 12.01 10.86
N THR A 633 5.88 11.44 10.11
CA THR A 633 6.97 12.19 9.43
C THR A 633 6.49 13.28 8.47
N ARG A 634 5.24 13.19 7.97
CA ARG A 634 4.61 14.15 7.06
C ARG A 634 3.57 15.07 7.74
N VAL A 635 3.43 14.97 9.07
CA VAL A 635 2.48 15.70 9.94
C VAL A 635 1.05 15.85 9.37
N VAL A 636 0.57 14.82 8.68
CA VAL A 636 -0.59 14.93 7.76
C VAL A 636 -1.86 15.34 8.50
N GLY A 637 -2.12 14.78 9.68
CA GLY A 637 -3.31 15.11 10.48
C GLY A 637 -3.34 16.58 10.91
N ALA A 638 -2.17 17.14 11.25
CA ALA A 638 -2.05 18.55 11.65
C ALA A 638 -2.22 19.49 10.45
N LEU A 639 -1.72 19.12 9.26
CA LEU A 639 -1.95 19.86 8.01
C LEU A 639 -3.42 19.80 7.57
N VAL A 640 -4.09 18.66 7.79
CA VAL A 640 -5.54 18.51 7.53
C VAL A 640 -6.33 19.43 8.45
N ASP A 641 -6.04 19.43 9.76
CA ASP A 641 -6.75 20.28 10.71
C ASP A 641 -6.40 21.76 10.59
N GLN A 642 -5.21 22.12 10.09
CA GLN A 642 -4.95 23.47 9.57
C GLN A 642 -5.94 23.83 8.44
N GLY A 643 -6.11 22.97 7.44
CA GLY A 643 -7.07 23.21 6.35
C GLY A 643 -8.51 23.32 6.84
N VAL A 644 -8.89 22.58 7.89
CA VAL A 644 -10.17 22.73 8.59
C VAL A 644 -10.25 24.09 9.30
N PHE A 645 -9.18 24.53 9.96
CA PHE A 645 -9.11 25.81 10.65
C PHE A 645 -9.19 26.99 9.69
N GLU A 646 -8.55 26.93 8.52
CA GLU A 646 -8.71 27.91 7.44
C GLU A 646 -10.16 27.98 6.94
N GLU A 647 -10.86 26.85 6.83
CA GLU A 647 -12.25 26.80 6.39
C GLU A 647 -13.22 27.34 7.47
N LEU A 648 -12.97 27.05 8.74
CA LEU A 648 -13.68 27.63 9.88
C LEU A 648 -13.39 29.13 10.05
N ALA A 649 -12.14 29.58 9.85
CA ALA A 649 -11.79 31.00 9.91
C ALA A 649 -12.52 31.79 8.81
N ARG A 650 -12.62 31.23 7.60
CA ARG A 650 -13.41 31.81 6.51
C ARG A 650 -14.91 31.87 6.80
N GLU A 651 -15.46 30.89 7.53
CA GLU A 651 -16.88 30.89 7.92
C GLU A 651 -17.18 31.87 9.07
N TYR A 652 -16.35 31.89 10.11
CA TYR A 652 -16.64 32.60 11.36
C TYR A 652 -16.00 33.99 11.48
N VAL A 653 -14.85 34.24 10.82
CA VAL A 653 -14.13 35.54 10.83
C VAL A 653 -13.72 36.00 9.40
N PRO A 654 -14.62 35.97 8.38
CA PRO A 654 -14.25 36.13 6.96
C PRO A 654 -13.37 37.33 6.62
N GLN A 655 -13.70 38.53 7.13
CA GLN A 655 -12.93 39.75 6.85
C GLN A 655 -11.47 39.66 7.32
N LEU A 656 -11.23 38.97 8.44
CA LEU A 656 -9.89 38.70 8.95
C LEU A 656 -9.23 37.56 8.17
N TYR A 657 -9.99 36.52 7.81
CA TYR A 657 -9.48 35.41 7.00
C TYR A 657 -8.91 35.91 5.67
N ASP A 658 -9.66 36.71 4.91
CA ASP A 658 -9.21 37.19 3.59
C ASP A 658 -7.88 37.98 3.72
N CYS A 659 -7.82 38.91 4.68
CA CYS A 659 -6.62 39.72 4.96
C CYS A 659 -5.42 38.90 5.45
N MET A 660 -5.61 37.94 6.35
CA MET A 660 -4.52 37.09 6.87
C MET A 660 -4.11 35.97 5.91
N GLN A 661 -4.97 35.61 4.96
CA GLN A 661 -4.69 34.61 3.94
C GLN A 661 -3.76 35.17 2.85
N ASP A 662 -3.94 36.43 2.45
CA ASP A 662 -3.03 37.14 1.53
C ASP A 662 -1.61 37.28 2.12
N LEU A 663 -1.51 37.41 3.46
CA LEU A 663 -0.23 37.42 4.19
C LEU A 663 0.29 36.01 4.55
N GLY A 664 -0.45 34.93 4.26
CA GLY A 664 -0.12 33.55 4.62
C GLY A 664 -0.13 33.22 6.12
N VAL A 665 -0.39 34.20 7.00
CA VAL A 665 -0.21 34.13 8.46
C VAL A 665 -0.94 32.96 9.11
N ILE A 666 -2.17 32.66 8.68
CA ILE A 666 -2.99 31.57 9.25
C ILE A 666 -2.27 30.23 9.13
N SER A 667 -1.67 29.93 7.97
CA SER A 667 -0.90 28.70 7.75
C SER A 667 0.35 28.63 8.63
N THR A 668 1.04 29.75 8.81
CA THR A 668 2.30 29.81 9.58
C THR A 668 2.06 29.57 11.07
N ILE A 669 0.99 30.14 11.64
CA ILE A 669 0.70 30.02 13.08
C ILE A 669 0.01 28.70 13.44
N SER A 670 -0.88 28.18 12.59
CA SER A 670 -1.78 27.07 12.94
C SER A 670 -1.03 25.78 13.27
N LEU A 671 0.00 25.45 12.48
CA LEU A 671 0.72 24.18 12.64
C LEU A 671 1.39 24.07 14.02
N SER A 672 1.97 25.17 14.52
CA SER A 672 2.55 25.26 15.86
C SER A 672 1.48 25.12 16.96
N TRP A 673 0.35 25.84 16.83
CA TRP A 673 -0.76 25.79 17.79
C TRP A 673 -1.35 24.39 17.91
N PHE A 674 -1.53 23.69 16.78
CA PHE A 674 -2.09 22.34 16.75
C PHE A 674 -1.11 21.25 17.22
N LEU A 675 0.15 21.25 16.74
CA LEU A 675 1.14 20.23 17.13
C LEU A 675 1.51 20.29 18.62
N THR A 676 1.49 21.48 19.23
CA THR A 676 1.86 21.68 20.65
C THR A 676 0.67 21.83 21.58
N LEU A 677 -0.58 21.83 21.09
CA LEU A 677 -1.78 22.15 21.89
C LEU A 677 -1.64 23.50 22.64
N PHE A 678 -1.13 24.51 21.94
CA PHE A 678 -0.71 25.83 22.45
C PHE A 678 0.46 25.86 23.46
N LEU A 679 1.04 24.72 23.86
CA LEU A 679 2.09 24.65 24.92
C LEU A 679 3.37 25.44 24.62
N SER A 680 3.68 25.75 23.35
CA SER A 680 4.89 26.51 22.97
C SER A 680 4.63 27.96 22.53
N VAL A 681 3.44 28.50 22.79
CA VAL A 681 3.04 29.84 22.30
C VAL A 681 2.29 30.69 23.34
N MET A 682 2.04 30.16 24.54
CA MET A 682 1.39 30.90 25.63
C MET A 682 1.97 30.45 26.99
N PRO A 683 1.82 31.24 28.07
CA PRO A 683 2.35 30.89 29.38
C PRO A 683 1.88 29.51 29.85
N PHE A 684 2.82 28.69 30.33
CA PHE A 684 2.61 27.28 30.72
C PHE A 684 1.37 27.06 31.61
N GLU A 685 1.19 27.90 32.63
CA GLU A 685 0.05 27.84 33.55
C GLU A 685 -1.32 28.05 32.90
N SER A 686 -1.36 28.75 31.76
CA SER A 686 -2.56 28.93 30.93
C SER A 686 -2.70 27.77 29.95
N ALA A 687 -1.60 27.33 29.33
CA ALA A 687 -1.59 26.24 28.37
C ALA A 687 -2.05 24.90 28.99
N VAL A 688 -1.70 24.62 30.25
CA VAL A 688 -2.18 23.43 30.97
C VAL A 688 -3.70 23.41 31.15
N VAL A 689 -4.37 24.57 31.24
CA VAL A 689 -5.85 24.65 31.28
C VAL A 689 -6.46 24.33 29.89
N VAL A 690 -5.74 24.63 28.81
CA VAL A 690 -6.11 24.19 27.46
C VAL A 690 -5.98 22.66 27.34
N VAL A 691 -4.92 22.08 27.91
CA VAL A 691 -4.70 20.62 27.96
C VAL A 691 -5.76 19.91 28.83
N ASP A 692 -6.15 20.46 29.98
CA ASP A 692 -7.29 19.98 30.79
C ASP A 692 -8.57 19.87 29.92
N CYS A 693 -8.88 20.93 29.16
CA CYS A 693 -10.03 20.97 28.27
C CYS A 693 -9.90 20.00 27.09
N PHE A 694 -8.71 19.87 26.50
CA PHE A 694 -8.42 18.95 25.40
C PHE A 694 -8.59 17.50 25.83
N PHE A 695 -8.09 17.10 27.01
CA PHE A 695 -8.30 15.74 27.49
C PHE A 695 -9.77 15.42 27.74
N TYR A 696 -10.61 16.40 28.08
CA TYR A 696 -12.06 16.19 28.21
C TYR A 696 -12.83 16.22 26.88
N GLU A 697 -12.75 17.28 26.08
CA GLU A 697 -13.57 17.52 24.87
C GLU A 697 -12.87 17.17 23.54
N GLY A 698 -11.56 16.91 23.56
CA GLY A 698 -10.74 16.63 22.38
C GLY A 698 -10.39 17.87 21.56
N ILE A 699 -9.82 17.65 20.37
CA ILE A 699 -9.31 18.67 19.45
C ILE A 699 -10.30 19.82 19.13
N LYS A 700 -11.61 19.58 19.24
CA LYS A 700 -12.68 20.58 19.07
C LYS A 700 -12.42 21.87 19.86
N VAL A 701 -11.92 21.79 21.09
CA VAL A 701 -11.65 22.97 21.91
C VAL A 701 -10.47 23.80 21.40
N ILE A 702 -9.49 23.16 20.73
CA ILE A 702 -8.33 23.84 20.15
C ILE A 702 -8.76 24.70 18.96
N PHE A 703 -9.65 24.20 18.09
CA PHE A 703 -10.28 25.00 17.04
C PHE A 703 -11.05 26.20 17.61
N GLN A 704 -11.91 25.98 18.61
CA GLN A 704 -12.70 27.05 19.24
C GLN A 704 -11.80 28.11 19.89
N LEU A 705 -10.71 27.69 20.54
CA LEU A 705 -9.72 28.58 21.16
C LEU A 705 -8.95 29.39 20.10
N ALA A 706 -8.48 28.74 19.03
CA ALA A 706 -7.78 29.40 17.93
C ALA A 706 -8.66 30.47 17.24
N LEU A 707 -9.93 30.16 16.98
CA LEU A 707 -10.92 31.14 16.49
C LEU A 707 -11.14 32.29 17.48
N SER A 708 -11.07 32.02 18.79
CA SER A 708 -11.19 33.06 19.84
C SER A 708 -9.98 33.98 19.90
N VAL A 709 -8.77 33.44 19.72
CA VAL A 709 -7.52 34.22 19.64
C VAL A 709 -7.54 35.12 18.40
N LEU A 710 -7.93 34.60 17.23
CA LEU A 710 -8.12 35.42 16.03
C LEU A 710 -9.22 36.49 16.25
N HIS A 711 -10.39 36.10 16.76
CA HIS A 711 -11.50 37.03 16.98
C HIS A 711 -11.12 38.16 17.97
N ALA A 712 -10.38 37.86 19.04
CA ALA A 712 -9.95 38.86 20.01
C ALA A 712 -9.07 39.97 19.39
N ASN A 713 -8.32 39.64 18.33
CA ASN A 713 -7.32 40.52 17.73
C ASN A 713 -7.71 41.11 16.37
N ILE A 714 -8.93 40.86 15.86
CA ILE A 714 -9.44 41.34 14.55
C ILE A 714 -9.02 42.78 14.25
N HIS A 715 -9.27 43.72 15.16
CA HIS A 715 -9.02 45.15 14.92
C HIS A 715 -7.55 45.53 14.81
N GLN A 716 -6.63 44.74 15.39
CA GLN A 716 -5.19 44.96 15.28
C GLN A 716 -4.66 44.28 14.01
N LEU A 717 -5.07 43.03 13.77
CA LEU A 717 -4.63 42.22 12.63
C LEU A 717 -5.09 42.79 11.27
N LEU A 718 -6.31 43.36 11.18
CA LEU A 718 -6.76 44.09 10.00
C LEU A 718 -5.97 45.38 9.71
N GLY A 719 -5.10 45.80 10.62
CA GLY A 719 -4.17 46.93 10.44
C GLY A 719 -2.74 46.52 10.05
N CYS A 720 -2.42 45.22 10.06
CA CYS A 720 -1.11 44.69 9.71
C CYS A 720 -0.85 44.74 8.20
N LYS A 721 0.40 44.97 7.81
CA LYS A 721 0.86 45.09 6.41
C LYS A 721 1.71 43.91 5.95
N ASP A 722 2.30 43.20 6.91
CA ASP A 722 3.14 42.03 6.70
C ASP A 722 2.87 40.97 7.78
N ASP A 723 3.40 39.77 7.55
CA ASP A 723 3.25 38.62 8.44
C ASP A 723 4.01 38.81 9.77
N GLY A 724 5.10 39.57 9.79
CA GLY A 724 5.86 39.93 10.98
C GLY A 724 5.07 40.79 11.97
N GLU A 725 4.40 41.85 11.49
CA GLU A 725 3.47 42.67 12.28
C GLU A 725 2.37 41.77 12.88
N ALA A 726 1.75 40.90 12.08
CA ALA A 726 0.66 40.03 12.51
C ALA A 726 1.09 38.95 13.54
N MET A 727 2.23 38.30 13.31
CA MET A 727 2.82 37.35 14.27
C MET A 727 3.18 38.04 15.59
N THR A 728 3.69 39.28 15.55
CA THR A 728 4.02 40.06 16.76
C THR A 728 2.77 40.41 17.58
N VAL A 729 1.66 40.77 16.91
CA VAL A 729 0.36 41.01 17.57
C VAL A 729 -0.15 39.75 18.26
N LEU A 730 -0.10 38.59 17.58
CA LEU A 730 -0.56 37.31 18.13
C LEU A 730 0.31 36.81 19.28
N GLY A 731 1.64 36.93 19.17
CA GLY A 731 2.60 36.58 20.22
C GLY A 731 2.33 37.37 21.50
N ARG A 732 2.31 38.72 21.41
CA ARG A 732 2.01 39.59 22.56
C ARG A 732 0.64 39.30 23.19
N TYR A 733 -0.37 39.02 22.38
CA TYR A 733 -1.68 38.63 22.91
C TYR A 733 -1.60 37.33 23.69
N LEU A 734 -0.97 36.28 23.15
CA LEU A 734 -0.86 34.98 23.81
C LEU A 734 0.03 34.99 25.06
N ASP A 735 1.15 35.71 25.03
CA ASP A 735 2.00 35.97 26.21
C ASP A 735 1.21 36.70 27.33
N SER A 736 0.22 37.54 26.96
CA SER A 736 -0.67 38.22 27.93
C SER A 736 -1.80 37.35 28.51
N VAL A 737 -1.95 36.08 28.06
CA VAL A 737 -2.97 35.17 28.58
C VAL A 737 -2.47 34.50 29.88
N THR A 738 -2.96 34.96 31.03
CA THR A 738 -2.50 34.52 32.36
C THR A 738 -3.54 33.69 33.12
N ASN A 739 -3.05 32.73 33.91
CA ASN A 739 -3.87 31.95 34.85
C ASN A 739 -3.82 32.60 36.24
N LYS A 740 -4.90 33.31 36.60
CA LYS A 740 -4.98 34.08 37.86
C LYS A 740 -5.17 33.22 39.11
N ASP A 741 -5.39 31.91 38.93
CA ASP A 741 -5.56 30.93 39.99
C ASP A 741 -4.29 30.12 40.27
N SER A 742 -3.36 30.01 39.31
CA SER A 742 -2.16 29.17 39.44
C SER A 742 -1.36 29.50 40.70
N THR A 743 -0.93 28.46 41.42
CA THR A 743 -0.14 28.59 42.64
C THR A 743 1.36 28.81 42.39
N LEU A 744 1.81 28.64 41.15
CA LEU A 744 3.20 28.63 40.73
C LEU A 744 3.71 30.06 40.42
N PRO A 745 5.03 30.32 40.52
CA PRO A 745 5.60 31.58 40.07
C PRO A 745 5.47 31.71 38.55
N PRO A 746 5.23 32.92 38.00
CA PRO A 746 5.23 33.12 36.56
C PRO A 746 6.60 32.76 35.97
N ILE A 747 6.64 31.74 35.12
CA ILE A 747 7.81 31.39 34.32
C ILE A 747 7.77 32.28 33.07
N PRO A 748 8.75 33.19 32.86
CA PRO A 748 8.70 34.14 31.74
C PRO A 748 9.07 33.42 30.43
N HIS A 749 8.06 33.21 29.59
CA HIS A 749 8.20 32.54 28.30
C HIS A 749 9.21 33.26 27.40
N LEU A 750 10.11 32.49 26.77
CA LEU A 750 11.20 32.98 25.92
C LEU A 750 10.80 34.05 24.88
N HIS A 751 9.58 34.03 24.34
CA HIS A 751 9.10 35.02 23.37
C HIS A 751 8.85 36.41 24.01
N SER A 752 8.35 36.45 25.26
CA SER A 752 8.14 37.68 26.02
C SER A 752 9.46 38.44 26.26
N LEU A 753 10.59 37.72 26.39
CA LEU A 753 11.92 38.31 26.57
C LEU A 753 12.48 38.97 25.30
N LEU A 754 11.89 38.70 24.13
CA LEU A 754 12.31 39.23 22.83
C LEU A 754 11.43 40.40 22.34
N THR A 755 10.29 40.65 22.98
CA THR A 755 9.26 41.61 22.50
C THR A 755 9.08 42.84 23.40
N ASP A 756 9.85 42.95 24.49
CA ASP A 756 9.72 43.87 25.64
C ASP A 756 10.09 45.36 25.37
N ASN A 757 9.61 45.91 24.26
CA ASN A 757 9.85 47.31 23.84
C ASN A 757 8.54 48.07 23.56
N GLY A 758 7.44 47.75 24.25
CA GLY A 758 6.11 48.34 24.02
C GLY A 758 5.29 48.51 25.30
N GLU A 759 4.12 49.16 25.18
CA GLU A 759 3.17 49.24 26.31
C GLU A 759 2.58 47.86 26.64
N PRO A 760 2.33 47.55 27.93
CA PRO A 760 1.84 46.24 28.35
C PRO A 760 0.42 45.97 27.85
N HIS A 761 0.24 44.84 27.16
CA HIS A 761 -1.10 44.37 26.76
C HIS A 761 -1.97 44.07 28.01
N PRO A 762 -3.30 44.34 27.97
CA PRO A 762 -4.18 44.04 29.10
C PRO A 762 -4.29 42.54 29.38
N GLU A 763 -3.96 42.10 30.61
CA GLU A 763 -4.00 40.68 31.01
C GLU A 763 -5.33 39.99 30.65
N VAL A 764 -5.25 38.90 29.88
CA VAL A 764 -6.40 38.06 29.54
C VAL A 764 -6.44 36.85 30.47
N ASP A 765 -7.50 36.71 31.26
CA ASP A 765 -7.73 35.50 32.06
C ASP A 765 -8.06 34.30 31.15
N ILE A 766 -7.26 33.22 31.25
CA ILE A 766 -7.46 31.99 30.48
C ILE A 766 -8.87 31.40 30.64
N PHE A 767 -9.46 31.44 31.84
CA PHE A 767 -10.80 30.90 32.06
C PHE A 767 -11.89 31.72 31.37
N LYS A 768 -11.67 33.03 31.19
CA LYS A 768 -12.52 33.92 30.39
C LYS A 768 -12.34 33.65 28.89
N LEU A 769 -11.12 33.43 28.43
CA LEU A 769 -10.82 33.13 27.02
C LEU A 769 -11.45 31.78 26.59
N VAL A 770 -11.28 30.73 27.41
CA VAL A 770 -11.91 29.42 27.19
C VAL A 770 -13.43 29.53 27.25
N ARG A 771 -14.02 30.23 28.24
CA ARG A 771 -15.49 30.41 28.26
C ARG A 771 -16.00 31.13 27.02
N SER A 772 -15.32 32.19 26.57
CA SER A 772 -15.68 32.91 25.35
C SER A 772 -15.57 32.04 24.08
N SER A 773 -14.79 30.96 24.07
CA SER A 773 -14.70 30.06 22.92
C SER A 773 -15.92 29.16 22.81
N TYR A 774 -16.40 28.60 23.93
CA TYR A 774 -17.65 27.85 23.98
C TYR A 774 -18.87 28.75 23.72
N GLU A 775 -18.88 30.00 24.23
CA GLU A 775 -19.98 30.95 24.01
C GLU A 775 -20.11 31.38 22.54
N LYS A 776 -18.99 31.62 21.84
CA LYS A 776 -19.00 32.09 20.44
C LYS A 776 -19.01 30.99 19.39
N PHE A 777 -18.32 29.89 19.66
CA PHE A 777 -18.04 28.83 18.68
C PHE A 777 -18.59 27.45 19.12
N GLY A 778 -19.48 27.42 20.11
CA GLY A 778 -20.18 26.22 20.58
C GLY A 778 -21.07 25.54 19.53
N SER A 779 -21.35 26.21 18.40
CA SER A 779 -22.01 25.65 17.21
C SER A 779 -21.16 24.60 16.48
N ILE A 780 -19.84 24.61 16.65
CA ILE A 780 -18.93 23.67 15.99
C ILE A 780 -19.06 22.28 16.63
N ARG A 781 -19.60 21.33 15.86
CA ARG A 781 -19.81 19.93 16.30
C ARG A 781 -18.71 19.01 15.75
N ALA A 782 -18.44 17.91 16.44
CA ALA A 782 -17.36 16.99 16.07
C ALA A 782 -17.60 16.30 14.71
N ASP A 783 -18.85 15.99 14.36
CA ASP A 783 -19.20 15.41 13.06
C ASP A 783 -19.02 16.38 11.88
N VAL A 784 -19.10 17.70 12.12
CA VAL A 784 -18.76 18.73 11.13
C VAL A 784 -17.24 18.80 10.92
N ILE A 785 -16.46 18.72 12.00
CA ILE A 785 -14.99 18.64 11.92
C ILE A 785 -14.57 17.39 11.12
N GLU A 786 -15.14 16.22 11.37
CA GLU A 786 -14.84 15.00 10.58
C GLU A 786 -15.18 15.13 9.09
N GLN A 787 -16.30 15.78 8.74
CA GLN A 787 -16.67 16.04 7.34
C GLN A 787 -15.67 16.99 6.66
N MET A 788 -15.24 18.05 7.35
CA MET A 788 -14.20 18.95 6.85
C MET A 788 -12.85 18.22 6.73
N ARG A 789 -12.47 17.38 7.71
CA ARG A 789 -11.25 16.57 7.69
C ARG A 789 -11.14 15.68 6.46
N PHE A 790 -12.21 15.00 6.04
CA PHE A 790 -12.20 14.19 4.82
C PHE A 790 -11.87 15.03 3.56
N LYS A 791 -12.60 16.13 3.38
CA LYS A 791 -12.43 17.08 2.27
C LYS A 791 -11.03 17.71 2.23
N GLN A 792 -10.46 18.02 3.39
CA GLN A 792 -9.13 18.62 3.50
C GLN A 792 -8.01 17.57 3.38
N ARG A 793 -8.22 16.32 3.82
CA ARG A 793 -7.28 15.19 3.59
C ARG A 793 -7.03 14.93 2.10
N LEU A 794 -8.08 14.99 1.27
CA LEU A 794 -7.93 14.92 -0.20
C LEU A 794 -7.00 16.02 -0.74
N ARG A 795 -7.14 17.25 -0.25
CA ARG A 795 -6.33 18.40 -0.68
C ARG A 795 -4.88 18.29 -0.21
N VAL A 796 -4.67 18.08 1.10
CA VAL A 796 -3.34 18.00 1.72
C VAL A 796 -2.48 16.93 1.06
N ILE A 797 -3.03 15.74 0.80
CA ILE A 797 -2.29 14.65 0.15
C ILE A 797 -1.92 15.02 -1.30
N GLN A 798 -2.84 15.60 -2.08
CA GLN A 798 -2.53 16.05 -3.44
C GLN A 798 -1.48 17.19 -3.43
N THR A 799 -1.50 18.10 -2.45
CA THR A 799 -0.49 19.16 -2.27
C THR A 799 0.88 18.60 -1.87
N ILE A 800 0.94 17.59 -1.00
CA ILE A 800 2.17 16.86 -0.67
C ILE A 800 2.72 16.22 -1.95
N GLU A 801 1.90 15.48 -2.68
CA GLU A 801 2.30 14.78 -3.91
C GLU A 801 2.76 15.71 -5.04
N ASP A 802 2.10 16.86 -5.21
CA ASP A 802 2.57 17.88 -6.16
C ASP A 802 3.86 18.57 -5.69
N THR A 803 4.13 18.61 -4.39
CA THR A 803 5.41 19.12 -3.85
C THR A 803 6.53 18.09 -4.05
N THR A 804 6.27 16.81 -3.79
CA THR A 804 7.18 15.70 -4.11
C THR A 804 7.51 15.69 -5.61
N LYS A 805 6.51 15.69 -6.51
CA LYS A 805 6.74 15.73 -7.98
C LYS A 805 7.61 16.94 -8.38
N ARG A 806 7.26 18.15 -7.95
CA ARG A 806 8.02 19.36 -8.30
C ARG A 806 9.45 19.33 -7.76
N ASN A 807 9.70 18.68 -6.62
CA ASN A 807 11.04 18.52 -6.08
C ASN A 807 11.85 17.48 -6.87
N VAL A 808 11.26 16.32 -7.18
CA VAL A 808 11.85 15.29 -8.06
C VAL A 808 12.26 15.90 -9.41
N VAL A 809 11.32 16.57 -10.09
CA VAL A 809 11.54 17.12 -11.43
C VAL A 809 12.56 18.27 -11.40
N ARG A 810 12.57 19.13 -10.38
CA ARG A 810 13.58 20.20 -10.25
C ARG A 810 15.01 19.65 -10.11
N THR A 811 15.20 18.49 -9.51
CA THR A 811 16.53 17.86 -9.37
C THR A 811 16.95 17.12 -10.63
N ILE A 812 16.03 16.45 -11.32
CA ILE A 812 16.35 15.66 -12.52
C ILE A 812 16.50 16.52 -13.79
N VAL A 813 15.82 17.67 -13.89
CA VAL A 813 15.97 18.60 -15.04
C VAL A 813 17.35 19.26 -15.11
N THR A 814 18.12 19.26 -14.02
CA THR A 814 19.53 19.70 -14.02
C THR A 814 20.52 18.60 -14.43
N GLU A 815 20.06 17.35 -14.52
CA GLU A 815 20.89 16.18 -14.83
C GLU A 815 20.60 15.59 -16.22
N THR A 816 19.51 16.01 -16.87
CA THR A 816 18.96 15.34 -18.07
C THR A 816 18.42 16.36 -19.10
N PRO A 817 18.42 16.03 -20.40
CA PRO A 817 18.00 16.94 -21.48
C PRO A 817 16.47 17.07 -21.67
N PHE A 818 15.65 16.36 -20.89
CA PHE A 818 14.18 16.40 -20.99
C PHE A 818 13.60 17.76 -20.53
N GLY A 819 12.50 18.18 -21.16
CA GLY A 819 11.70 19.31 -20.70
C GLY A 819 10.98 19.04 -19.37
N ILE A 820 10.68 20.10 -18.62
CA ILE A 820 9.93 20.01 -17.35
C ILE A 820 8.58 19.30 -17.56
N ASP A 821 7.85 19.65 -18.61
CA ASP A 821 6.54 19.06 -18.93
C ASP A 821 6.65 17.56 -19.28
N GLU A 822 7.75 17.14 -19.93
CA GLU A 822 8.01 15.74 -20.25
C GLU A 822 8.33 14.95 -18.97
N LEU A 823 9.18 15.50 -18.09
CA LEU A 823 9.54 14.89 -16.81
C LEU A 823 8.34 14.76 -15.87
N GLU A 824 7.45 15.76 -15.80
CA GLU A 824 6.21 15.66 -15.01
C GLU A 824 5.29 14.54 -15.51
N GLU A 825 5.18 14.36 -16.82
CA GLU A 825 4.30 13.37 -17.43
C GLU A 825 4.89 11.95 -17.40
N LEU A 826 6.21 11.82 -17.55
CA LEU A 826 6.94 10.58 -17.29
C LEU A 826 6.83 10.17 -15.82
N PHE A 827 6.91 11.11 -14.87
CA PHE A 827 6.70 10.84 -13.44
C PHE A 827 5.29 10.33 -13.15
N VAL A 828 4.26 10.92 -13.78
CA VAL A 828 2.86 10.44 -13.67
C VAL A 828 2.69 9.03 -14.26
N LEU A 829 3.38 8.71 -15.37
CA LEU A 829 3.36 7.37 -15.95
C LEU A 829 4.10 6.33 -15.10
N PHE A 830 5.24 6.71 -14.50
CA PHE A 830 6.06 5.88 -13.61
C PHE A 830 5.35 5.60 -12.28
N LYS A 831 4.91 6.65 -11.57
CA LYS A 831 4.13 6.52 -10.33
C LYS A 831 2.84 5.71 -10.56
N THR A 832 2.25 5.78 -11.75
CA THR A 832 1.08 4.96 -12.08
C THR A 832 1.39 3.47 -12.03
N GLU A 833 2.54 3.01 -12.53
CA GLU A 833 2.89 1.58 -12.43
C GLU A 833 3.41 1.19 -11.05
N HIS A 834 4.04 2.10 -10.29
CA HIS A 834 4.28 1.89 -8.87
C HIS A 834 2.97 1.48 -8.14
N LEU A 835 1.92 2.29 -8.30
CA LEU A 835 0.61 2.03 -7.70
C LEU A 835 -0.09 0.76 -8.22
N THR A 836 0.14 0.35 -9.48
CA THR A 836 -0.33 -0.95 -10.03
C THR A 836 0.07 -2.12 -9.11
N SER A 837 1.32 -2.13 -8.61
CA SER A 837 1.81 -3.18 -7.69
C SER A 837 1.31 -2.99 -6.26
N CYS A 838 1.15 -1.75 -5.78
CA CYS A 838 0.51 -1.49 -4.47
C CYS A 838 -0.94 -2.01 -4.40
N TYR A 839 -1.64 -2.11 -5.54
CA TYR A 839 -3.02 -2.59 -5.62
C TYR A 839 -3.14 -4.10 -5.86
N TRP A 840 -2.26 -4.69 -6.69
CA TRP A 840 -2.42 -6.05 -7.21
C TRP A 840 -1.15 -6.93 -7.15
N GLY A 841 -0.04 -6.41 -6.63
CA GLY A 841 1.20 -7.16 -6.46
C GLY A 841 1.08 -8.26 -5.38
N GLY A 842 1.73 -9.40 -5.62
CA GLY A 842 1.81 -10.48 -4.64
C GLY A 842 2.44 -10.01 -3.32
N GLY A 843 1.91 -10.50 -2.20
CA GLY A 843 2.14 -9.97 -0.84
C GLY A 843 3.53 -10.19 -0.23
N THR A 844 4.61 -10.16 -1.01
CA THR A 844 5.98 -10.07 -0.50
C THR A 844 6.31 -8.63 -0.14
N ASN A 845 6.54 -8.36 1.15
CA ASN A 845 7.16 -7.16 1.72
C ASN A 845 6.83 -5.81 1.05
N LEU A 846 5.58 -5.35 1.17
CA LEU A 846 5.22 -3.96 0.82
C LEU A 846 6.05 -2.92 1.60
N SER A 847 6.45 -3.24 2.83
CA SER A 847 7.25 -2.37 3.70
C SER A 847 8.67 -2.07 3.22
N GLU A 848 9.22 -2.84 2.28
CA GLU A 848 10.57 -2.62 1.73
C GLU A 848 10.57 -1.73 0.47
N ARG A 849 9.39 -1.39 -0.08
CA ARG A 849 9.25 -0.82 -1.44
C ARG A 849 8.87 0.66 -1.52
N HIS A 850 8.47 1.26 -0.40
CA HIS A 850 8.26 2.71 -0.23
C HIS A 850 8.27 3.03 1.26
N ASP A 851 9.36 3.62 1.74
CA ASP A 851 9.45 4.24 3.07
C ASP A 851 9.15 5.75 2.94
N PRO A 852 8.08 6.27 3.58
CA PRO A 852 7.72 7.69 3.52
C PRO A 852 8.74 8.67 4.10
N SER A 853 9.71 8.18 4.89
CA SER A 853 10.81 8.96 5.50
C SER A 853 12.00 9.16 4.56
N LEU A 854 12.12 8.36 3.49
CA LEU A 854 13.20 8.48 2.52
C LEU A 854 13.11 9.79 1.70
N PRO A 855 14.25 10.26 1.14
CA PRO A 855 14.29 11.41 0.23
C PRO A 855 13.30 11.29 -0.93
N TYR A 856 12.80 12.44 -1.39
CA TYR A 856 11.73 12.52 -2.41
C TYR A 856 12.04 11.80 -3.73
N LEU A 857 13.31 11.56 -4.07
CA LEU A 857 13.74 10.77 -5.24
C LEU A 857 13.54 9.26 -5.06
N GLU A 858 13.61 8.76 -3.83
CA GLU A 858 13.65 7.34 -3.49
C GLU A 858 12.30 6.77 -3.04
N GLN A 859 11.32 7.62 -2.76
CA GLN A 859 9.99 7.22 -2.29
C GLN A 859 9.29 6.29 -3.30
N TYR A 860 9.34 6.64 -4.59
CA TYR A 860 8.72 5.84 -5.65
C TYR A 860 9.77 4.97 -6.37
N ARG A 861 9.70 3.65 -6.12
CA ARG A 861 10.53 2.63 -6.80
C ARG A 861 9.66 1.58 -7.50
N ILE A 862 10.17 0.95 -8.56
CA ILE A 862 9.46 -0.10 -9.33
C ILE A 862 10.29 -1.37 -9.45
N ASN A 863 9.63 -2.54 -9.47
CA ASN A 863 10.24 -3.84 -9.71
C ASN A 863 10.43 -4.12 -11.23
N VAL A 864 11.04 -5.28 -11.54
CA VAL A 864 11.31 -5.70 -12.93
C VAL A 864 10.06 -5.90 -13.79
N GLU A 865 8.93 -6.32 -13.22
CA GLU A 865 7.66 -6.53 -13.95
C GLU A 865 7.01 -5.19 -14.33
N GLN A 866 7.01 -4.24 -13.39
CA GLN A 866 6.56 -2.88 -13.59
C GLN A 866 7.44 -2.14 -14.60
N PHE A 867 8.77 -2.36 -14.52
CA PHE A 867 9.72 -1.81 -15.48
C PHE A 867 9.51 -2.35 -16.89
N ARG A 868 9.33 -3.67 -17.08
CA ARG A 868 8.96 -4.27 -18.39
C ARG A 868 7.73 -3.58 -18.99
N GLY A 869 6.69 -3.35 -18.19
CA GLY A 869 5.48 -2.65 -18.60
C GLY A 869 5.69 -1.18 -19.03
N LEU A 870 6.69 -0.48 -18.49
CA LEU A 870 7.10 0.85 -18.95
C LEU A 870 8.05 0.79 -20.14
N PHE A 871 8.92 -0.21 -20.20
CA PHE A 871 9.90 -0.42 -21.27
C PHE A 871 9.20 -0.56 -22.62
N VAL A 872 8.23 -1.48 -22.72
CA VAL A 872 7.41 -1.69 -23.94
C VAL A 872 6.64 -0.44 -24.37
N LEU A 873 6.23 0.42 -23.44
CA LEU A 873 5.44 1.62 -23.76
C LEU A 873 6.28 2.86 -24.12
N LEU A 874 7.54 2.93 -23.71
CA LEU A 874 8.31 4.17 -23.73
C LEU A 874 9.69 4.03 -24.40
N PHE A 875 10.37 2.89 -24.29
CA PHE A 875 11.76 2.74 -24.73
C PHE A 875 11.84 2.49 -26.24
N PRO A 876 12.82 3.09 -26.96
CA PRO A 876 12.86 3.02 -28.42
C PRO A 876 13.13 1.63 -28.99
N TRP A 877 13.76 0.73 -28.22
CA TRP A 877 14.20 -0.60 -28.67
C TRP A 877 13.24 -1.75 -28.31
N ALA A 878 12.00 -1.45 -27.93
CA ALA A 878 11.06 -2.45 -27.42
C ALA A 878 10.09 -2.97 -28.51
N ASN A 879 10.49 -4.05 -29.19
CA ASN A 879 9.65 -4.78 -30.15
C ASN A 879 9.02 -6.02 -29.51
N GLU A 880 7.92 -6.55 -30.06
CA GLU A 880 7.08 -7.55 -29.37
C GLU A 880 7.81 -8.89 -29.07
N ALA A 881 8.76 -9.32 -29.91
CA ALA A 881 9.40 -10.64 -29.78
C ALA A 881 10.47 -10.77 -28.66
N HIS A 882 11.39 -9.80 -28.52
CA HIS A 882 12.51 -9.85 -27.55
C HIS A 882 12.53 -8.72 -26.51
N SER A 883 11.46 -7.90 -26.40
CA SER A 883 11.41 -6.83 -25.40
C SER A 883 11.54 -7.32 -23.94
N ASP A 884 11.08 -8.53 -23.62
CA ASP A 884 11.08 -9.06 -22.25
C ASP A 884 12.49 -9.42 -21.73
N PRO A 885 13.33 -10.20 -22.45
CA PRO A 885 14.74 -10.39 -22.10
C PRO A 885 15.54 -9.08 -22.11
N LEU A 886 15.27 -8.21 -23.10
CA LEU A 886 15.97 -6.92 -23.24
C LEU A 886 15.70 -6.01 -22.04
N ALA A 887 14.43 -5.88 -21.62
CA ALA A 887 14.04 -5.14 -20.43
C ALA A 887 14.66 -5.72 -19.14
N ALA A 888 14.82 -7.05 -19.03
CA ALA A 888 15.46 -7.68 -17.88
C ALA A 888 17.00 -7.48 -17.85
N ARG A 889 17.67 -7.43 -19.00
CA ARG A 889 19.08 -7.00 -19.11
C ARG A 889 19.23 -5.50 -18.81
N PHE A 890 18.28 -4.66 -19.25
CA PHE A 890 18.29 -3.22 -19.01
C PHE A 890 18.03 -2.87 -17.53
N PHE A 891 17.10 -3.58 -16.87
CA PHE A 891 16.81 -3.42 -15.45
C PHE A 891 18.07 -3.59 -14.59
N ARG A 892 18.80 -4.70 -14.80
CA ARG A 892 20.08 -5.00 -14.12
C ARG A 892 21.21 -4.02 -14.42
N LEU A 893 21.09 -3.19 -15.45
CA LEU A 893 22.04 -2.12 -15.77
C LEU A 893 21.67 -0.78 -15.09
N LEU A 894 20.41 -0.63 -14.64
CA LEU A 894 19.93 0.54 -13.90
C LEU A 894 19.95 0.34 -12.38
N ASP A 895 19.76 -0.88 -11.90
CA ASP A 895 19.90 -1.28 -10.49
C ASP A 895 21.38 -1.23 -10.06
N HIS A 896 21.89 -0.02 -9.78
CA HIS A 896 23.29 0.22 -9.41
C HIS A 896 23.60 -0.14 -7.95
N ASN A 897 22.58 -0.23 -7.12
CA ASN A 897 22.62 -0.50 -5.69
C ASN A 897 22.35 -1.98 -5.34
N GLY A 898 21.79 -2.75 -6.27
CA GLY A 898 21.50 -4.18 -6.12
C GLY A 898 20.29 -4.49 -5.24
N ASP A 899 19.29 -3.59 -5.16
CA ASP A 899 18.10 -3.77 -4.32
C ASP A 899 16.90 -4.39 -5.07
N ALA A 900 17.08 -4.75 -6.35
CA ALA A 900 16.05 -5.27 -7.24
C ALA A 900 14.86 -4.32 -7.46
N LEU A 901 15.07 -3.01 -7.27
CA LEU A 901 14.14 -1.93 -7.56
C LEU A 901 14.83 -0.87 -8.43
N ILE A 902 14.03 -0.02 -9.08
CA ILE A 902 14.50 1.16 -9.82
C ILE A 902 13.73 2.38 -9.34
N ASN A 903 14.43 3.44 -8.95
CA ASN A 903 13.81 4.74 -8.66
C ASN A 903 13.66 5.60 -9.94
N PHE A 904 12.93 6.72 -9.82
CA PHE A 904 12.64 7.56 -10.99
C PHE A 904 13.89 8.21 -11.61
N ARG A 905 14.96 8.45 -10.85
CA ARG A 905 16.21 9.03 -11.35
C ARG A 905 16.97 8.02 -12.22
N GLU A 906 17.08 6.77 -11.79
CA GLU A 906 17.65 5.69 -12.61
C GLU A 906 16.83 5.45 -13.89
N PHE A 907 15.50 5.40 -13.76
CA PHE A 907 14.58 5.21 -14.89
C PHE A 907 14.78 6.29 -15.97
N ILE A 908 14.79 7.57 -15.58
CA ILE A 908 15.00 8.68 -16.51
C ILE A 908 16.44 8.73 -17.03
N SER A 909 17.44 8.42 -16.20
CA SER A 909 18.85 8.33 -16.64
C SER A 909 18.98 7.34 -17.80
N GLY A 910 18.47 6.11 -17.63
CA GLY A 910 18.47 5.09 -18.67
C GLY A 910 17.73 5.49 -19.95
N LEU A 911 16.53 6.07 -19.81
CA LEU A 911 15.73 6.54 -20.95
C LEU A 911 16.42 7.72 -21.68
N SER A 912 17.08 8.62 -20.95
CA SER A 912 17.71 9.83 -21.51
C SER A 912 18.82 9.51 -22.52
N VAL A 913 19.65 8.50 -22.24
CA VAL A 913 20.74 8.09 -23.14
C VAL A 913 20.18 7.48 -24.44
N LEU A 914 19.07 6.74 -24.37
CA LEU A 914 18.47 6.16 -25.58
C LEU A 914 17.80 7.22 -26.47
N CYS A 915 17.18 8.24 -25.86
CA CYS A 915 16.50 9.32 -26.56
C CYS A 915 17.47 10.39 -27.11
N TYR A 916 18.49 10.79 -26.33
CA TYR A 916 19.35 11.95 -26.60
C TYR A 916 20.86 11.71 -26.48
N GLY A 917 21.30 10.52 -26.05
CA GLY A 917 22.72 10.16 -26.06
C GLY A 917 23.28 10.10 -27.49
N ASP A 918 24.60 10.15 -27.63
CA ASP A 918 25.24 9.98 -28.92
C ASP A 918 25.25 8.49 -29.35
N LEU A 919 25.71 8.23 -30.57
CA LEU A 919 25.88 6.87 -31.09
C LEU A 919 26.78 6.02 -30.17
N THR A 920 27.83 6.62 -29.60
CA THR A 920 28.80 5.95 -28.73
C THR A 920 28.13 5.44 -27.46
N ASP A 921 27.41 6.28 -26.74
CA ASP A 921 26.77 5.94 -25.46
C ASP A 921 25.59 4.97 -25.65
N LYS A 922 24.83 5.08 -26.75
CA LYS A 922 23.80 4.07 -27.09
C LYS A 922 24.43 2.70 -27.31
N LEU A 923 25.45 2.59 -28.15
CA LEU A 923 26.17 1.32 -28.37
C LEU A 923 26.87 0.82 -27.10
N LYS A 924 27.34 1.72 -26.22
CA LYS A 924 27.96 1.40 -24.92
C LYS A 924 26.97 0.83 -23.92
N ILE A 925 25.72 1.30 -23.90
CA ILE A 925 24.62 0.67 -23.15
C ILE A 925 24.33 -0.72 -23.71
N LEU A 926 24.12 -0.85 -25.03
CA LEU A 926 23.79 -2.12 -25.68
C LEU A 926 24.88 -3.19 -25.44
N TYR A 927 26.15 -2.80 -25.52
CA TYR A 927 27.29 -3.66 -25.18
C TYR A 927 27.28 -4.08 -23.70
N LYS A 928 27.14 -3.13 -22.76
CA LYS A 928 27.09 -3.41 -21.31
C LYS A 928 25.98 -4.41 -20.94
N MET A 929 24.82 -4.32 -21.56
CA MET A 929 23.68 -5.23 -21.30
C MET A 929 24.01 -6.71 -21.57
N HIS A 930 24.95 -6.99 -22.48
CA HIS A 930 25.37 -8.35 -22.86
C HIS A 930 26.64 -8.80 -22.14
N VAL A 931 27.38 -7.89 -21.50
CA VAL A 931 28.53 -8.21 -20.63
C VAL A 931 28.07 -8.80 -19.29
N LEU A 932 26.87 -8.45 -18.80
CA LEU A 932 26.33 -9.00 -17.56
C LEU A 932 26.11 -10.52 -17.68
N PRO A 933 26.50 -11.33 -16.68
CA PRO A 933 26.23 -12.77 -16.71
C PRO A 933 24.72 -13.03 -16.58
N ASP A 934 24.19 -13.95 -17.39
CA ASP A 934 22.79 -14.34 -17.29
C ASP A 934 22.55 -15.36 -16.17
N VAL A 935 21.35 -15.27 -15.59
CA VAL A 935 20.82 -16.29 -14.68
C VAL A 935 20.32 -17.44 -15.55
N SER A 936 20.74 -18.66 -15.24
CA SER A 936 20.44 -19.86 -16.02
C SER A 936 18.95 -20.07 -16.20
N THR A 937 18.49 -19.91 -17.45
CA THR A 937 17.30 -20.58 -17.97
C THR A 937 17.80 -21.67 -18.90
N ASP A 938 17.27 -22.88 -18.79
CA ASP A 938 17.67 -23.99 -19.66
C ASP A 938 17.15 -23.70 -21.10
N GLU A 939 18.05 -23.47 -22.05
CA GLU A 939 17.68 -23.31 -23.47
C GLU A 939 17.25 -24.67 -24.06
N PRO A 940 16.05 -24.78 -24.67
CA PRO A 940 15.66 -25.95 -25.45
C PRO A 940 16.11 -25.81 -26.91
N ASP A 941 17.30 -26.32 -27.24
CA ASP A 941 17.88 -26.68 -28.56
C ASP A 941 17.83 -25.67 -29.75
N SER A 942 17.08 -24.58 -29.70
CA SER A 942 16.85 -23.66 -30.83
C SER A 942 18.10 -22.85 -31.25
N ALA A 943 19.06 -22.67 -30.35
CA ALA A 943 20.33 -22.02 -30.67
C ALA A 943 21.16 -22.81 -31.71
N PHE A 944 20.94 -24.12 -31.84
CA PHE A 944 21.65 -25.00 -32.77
C PHE A 944 21.26 -24.74 -34.24
N GLU A 945 19.96 -24.55 -34.50
CA GLU A 945 19.39 -24.37 -35.83
C GLU A 945 19.87 -23.05 -36.48
N ALA A 946 19.97 -21.98 -35.68
CA ALA A 946 20.50 -20.70 -36.12
C ALA A 946 21.97 -20.79 -36.58
N THR A 947 22.84 -21.50 -35.84
CA THR A 947 24.24 -21.69 -36.26
C THR A 947 24.36 -22.44 -37.58
N GLN A 948 23.48 -23.37 -37.91
CA GLN A 948 23.54 -24.08 -39.19
C GLN A 948 23.26 -23.13 -40.37
N TYR A 949 22.33 -22.19 -40.20
CA TYR A 949 22.04 -21.14 -41.19
C TYR A 949 23.22 -20.16 -41.41
N PHE A 950 24.06 -19.92 -40.40
CA PHE A 950 25.22 -19.03 -40.51
C PHE A 950 26.44 -19.62 -41.22
N PHE A 951 26.51 -20.94 -41.44
CA PHE A 951 27.72 -21.61 -41.96
C PHE A 951 27.56 -22.29 -43.33
N GLU A 952 26.37 -22.37 -43.93
CA GLU A 952 26.20 -23.02 -45.25
C GLU A 952 26.56 -22.12 -46.46
N ASP A 953 26.41 -20.79 -46.38
CA ASP A 953 26.61 -19.88 -47.54
C ASP A 953 28.07 -19.47 -47.84
N ILE A 954 29.06 -19.87 -47.02
CA ILE A 954 30.45 -19.40 -47.16
C ILE A 954 31.33 -20.39 -47.96
N THR A 955 31.11 -20.48 -49.28
CA THR A 955 32.03 -21.19 -50.19
C THR A 955 32.32 -20.42 -51.50
N PRO A 956 33.54 -19.89 -51.70
CA PRO A 956 33.99 -19.36 -52.98
C PRO A 956 34.98 -20.31 -53.68
N GLU A 957 34.57 -20.97 -54.76
CA GLU A 957 35.50 -21.70 -55.63
C GLU A 957 36.43 -20.75 -56.43
N THR A 958 37.60 -21.28 -56.80
CA THR A 958 38.74 -20.47 -57.25
C THR A 958 38.68 -20.07 -58.73
N SER A 959 39.09 -18.84 -59.05
CA SER A 959 39.77 -18.59 -60.34
C SER A 959 40.98 -17.65 -60.17
N MET A 960 42.12 -18.01 -60.78
CA MET A 960 43.37 -17.26 -60.63
C MET A 960 43.62 -16.27 -61.76
N GLY A 961 43.89 -15.02 -61.36
CA GLY A 961 45.05 -14.29 -61.88
C GLY A 961 44.82 -13.28 -63.00
N LYS A 962 44.85 -11.99 -62.62
CA LYS A 962 45.75 -10.98 -63.21
C LYS A 962 45.81 -9.72 -62.35
N TRP A 963 47.01 -9.34 -61.94
CA TRP A 963 47.27 -7.97 -61.47
C TRP A 963 47.31 -7.03 -62.68
N LEU A 964 46.38 -6.08 -62.73
CA LEU A 964 46.44 -4.91 -63.61
C LEU A 964 45.69 -3.76 -62.94
N THR A 965 46.33 -2.60 -62.88
CA THR A 965 45.85 -1.42 -62.15
C THR A 965 44.66 -0.76 -62.85
N ALA A 966 43.59 -0.50 -62.09
CA ALA A 966 42.48 0.37 -62.45
C ALA A 966 42.29 1.44 -61.36
N SER A 967 41.71 2.59 -61.72
CA SER A 967 41.66 3.79 -60.88
C SER A 967 40.64 3.71 -59.74
N VAL A 968 41.01 4.26 -58.58
CA VAL A 968 40.04 4.77 -57.59
C VAL A 968 39.13 5.76 -58.29
N GLN A 969 37.82 5.53 -58.25
CA GLN A 969 36.82 6.51 -58.65
C GLN A 969 36.10 6.99 -57.38
N ASP A 970 36.49 8.20 -56.96
CA ASP A 970 36.12 8.78 -55.67
C ASP A 970 34.63 9.16 -55.62
N ASN A 971 33.92 8.68 -54.61
CA ASN A 971 32.55 9.09 -54.29
C ASN A 971 32.28 8.94 -52.78
N GLN A 972 32.28 10.07 -52.07
CA GLN A 972 31.60 10.31 -50.79
C GLN A 972 31.90 9.37 -49.61
N THR A 973 33.18 9.28 -49.21
CA THR A 973 33.60 8.72 -47.89
C THR A 973 33.78 9.80 -46.80
N SER A 974 32.81 10.72 -46.68
CA SER A 974 32.91 11.91 -45.82
C SER A 974 32.89 11.59 -44.32
N ASP A 975 31.88 10.85 -43.84
CA ASP A 975 31.43 11.04 -42.47
C ASP A 975 32.09 10.11 -41.44
N TYR A 976 32.54 8.90 -41.81
CA TYR A 976 33.36 8.08 -40.91
C TYR A 976 34.65 8.80 -40.46
N ARG A 977 35.19 9.68 -41.32
CA ARG A 977 36.34 10.55 -41.02
C ARG A 977 35.98 11.74 -40.11
N HIS A 978 34.70 12.03 -39.91
CA HIS A 978 34.17 12.96 -38.92
C HIS A 978 34.02 12.28 -37.54
N TYR A 979 33.36 11.10 -37.47
CA TYR A 979 33.24 10.32 -36.23
C TYR A 979 34.61 9.95 -35.63
N LEU A 980 35.55 9.48 -36.47
CA LEU A 980 36.93 9.24 -36.04
C LEU A 980 37.65 10.48 -35.50
N LYS A 981 37.26 11.70 -35.90
CA LYS A 981 37.81 12.95 -35.35
C LYS A 981 37.19 13.30 -34.00
N ILE A 982 35.88 13.13 -33.85
CA ILE A 982 35.15 13.35 -32.58
C ILE A 982 35.70 12.40 -31.51
N TRP A 983 35.79 11.10 -31.82
CA TRP A 983 36.40 10.09 -30.96
C TRP A 983 37.85 10.41 -30.57
N ASN A 984 38.64 10.99 -31.48
CA ASN A 984 40.01 11.48 -31.21
C ASN A 984 40.09 12.79 -30.39
N GLN A 985 38.96 13.40 -30.09
CA GLN A 985 38.82 14.54 -29.17
C GLN A 985 38.30 14.06 -27.80
N ASP A 986 37.26 13.23 -27.77
CA ASP A 986 36.68 12.74 -26.50
C ASP A 986 37.56 11.73 -25.75
N SER A 987 38.34 10.92 -26.47
CA SER A 987 39.40 10.09 -25.86
C SER A 987 40.51 10.91 -25.16
N LYS A 988 40.51 12.24 -25.30
CA LYS A 988 41.42 13.18 -24.59
C LYS A 988 40.71 14.00 -23.51
N SER A 989 39.38 14.05 -23.50
CA SER A 989 38.60 14.81 -22.49
C SER A 989 38.27 13.96 -21.26
N ASN A 990 38.04 12.65 -21.42
CA ASN A 990 37.63 11.76 -20.32
C ASN A 990 38.27 10.35 -20.40
N PRO A 991 39.54 10.20 -19.95
CA PRO A 991 40.36 9.01 -20.24
C PRO A 991 40.01 7.73 -19.46
N GLU A 992 39.11 7.77 -18.46
CA GLU A 992 38.83 6.63 -17.57
C GLU A 992 37.61 5.78 -18.00
N SER A 993 36.74 6.29 -18.89
CA SER A 993 35.39 5.72 -19.09
C SER A 993 35.23 4.64 -20.18
N THR A 994 36.28 4.32 -20.94
CA THR A 994 36.24 3.35 -22.06
C THR A 994 37.15 2.15 -21.84
N LYS A 995 38.41 2.37 -21.50
CA LYS A 995 39.49 1.35 -21.36
C LYS A 995 39.27 0.27 -20.30
N ASN A 996 38.15 0.30 -19.57
CA ASN A 996 37.84 -0.57 -18.43
C ASN A 996 36.59 -1.44 -18.65
N LEU A 997 36.03 -1.49 -19.87
CA LEU A 997 34.91 -2.38 -20.17
C LEU A 997 35.38 -3.84 -20.33
N PRO A 998 34.71 -4.84 -19.72
CA PRO A 998 35.01 -6.25 -19.97
C PRO A 998 34.78 -6.64 -21.42
N LYS A 999 35.48 -7.68 -21.89
CA LYS A 999 35.26 -8.26 -23.23
C LYS A 999 33.97 -9.08 -23.27
N LEU A 1000 33.26 -9.05 -24.39
CA LEU A 1000 32.18 -10.02 -24.67
C LEU A 1000 32.82 -11.36 -25.08
N ASN A 1001 32.41 -12.46 -24.46
CA ASN A 1001 32.72 -13.81 -24.96
C ASN A 1001 31.82 -14.21 -26.14
N GLN A 1002 32.11 -15.34 -26.79
CA GLN A 1002 31.41 -15.77 -28.01
C GLN A 1002 29.89 -15.94 -27.80
N GLY A 1003 29.45 -16.51 -26.67
CA GLY A 1003 28.01 -16.65 -26.36
C GLY A 1003 27.32 -15.32 -26.12
N GLN A 1004 27.95 -14.41 -25.36
CA GLN A 1004 27.44 -13.06 -25.13
C GLN A 1004 27.36 -12.23 -26.43
N PHE A 1005 28.28 -12.47 -27.37
CA PHE A 1005 28.27 -11.84 -28.68
C PHE A 1005 27.15 -12.39 -29.59
N ILE A 1006 26.88 -13.69 -29.56
CA ILE A 1006 25.71 -14.28 -30.25
C ILE A 1006 24.41 -13.68 -29.71
N GLU A 1007 24.29 -13.52 -28.39
CA GLU A 1007 23.15 -12.86 -27.74
C GLU A 1007 22.97 -11.38 -28.13
N LEU A 1008 24.09 -10.64 -28.26
CA LEU A 1008 24.08 -9.28 -28.80
C LEU A 1008 23.59 -9.27 -30.26
N CYS A 1009 23.99 -10.23 -31.08
CA CYS A 1009 23.53 -10.36 -32.47
C CYS A 1009 22.04 -10.70 -32.53
N LYS A 1010 21.54 -11.72 -31.82
CA LYS A 1010 20.10 -12.05 -31.71
C LYS A 1010 19.28 -10.80 -31.34
N THR A 1011 19.78 -10.01 -30.39
CA THR A 1011 19.17 -8.76 -29.94
C THR A 1011 19.09 -7.71 -31.04
N LEU A 1012 20.17 -7.50 -31.80
CA LEU A 1012 20.18 -6.58 -32.95
C LEU A 1012 19.14 -7.00 -34.00
N TYR A 1013 19.10 -8.28 -34.40
CA TYR A 1013 18.10 -8.77 -35.35
C TYR A 1013 16.65 -8.52 -34.88
N SER A 1014 16.33 -8.78 -33.62
CA SER A 1014 14.98 -8.49 -33.11
C SER A 1014 14.69 -7.00 -32.92
N MET A 1015 15.70 -6.14 -32.76
CA MET A 1015 15.54 -4.68 -32.67
C MET A 1015 15.22 -4.01 -34.02
N PHE A 1016 15.53 -4.65 -35.15
CA PHE A 1016 15.26 -4.08 -36.49
C PHE A 1016 14.03 -4.68 -37.19
N SER A 1017 13.42 -5.72 -36.62
CA SER A 1017 12.12 -6.24 -37.05
C SER A 1017 11.09 -5.11 -37.14
N GLU A 1018 10.29 -5.09 -38.21
CA GLU A 1018 9.25 -4.08 -38.46
C GLU A 1018 9.76 -2.64 -38.76
N ASP A 1019 11.08 -2.40 -38.86
CA ASP A 1019 11.59 -1.12 -39.37
C ASP A 1019 11.55 -1.07 -40.91
N LEU A 1020 11.30 0.10 -41.49
CA LEU A 1020 11.25 0.29 -42.94
C LEU A 1020 12.56 -0.02 -43.66
N ALA A 1021 13.69 -0.09 -42.93
CA ALA A 1021 15.00 -0.47 -43.44
C ALA A 1021 15.47 -1.88 -42.97
N GLU A 1022 14.57 -2.73 -42.46
CA GLU A 1022 14.87 -4.06 -41.88
C GLU A 1022 15.89 -4.88 -42.69
N GLN A 1023 15.69 -5.01 -44.01
CA GLN A 1023 16.59 -5.79 -44.87
C GLN A 1023 18.00 -5.18 -45.02
N GLU A 1024 18.12 -3.85 -45.04
CA GLU A 1024 19.42 -3.16 -45.08
C GLU A 1024 20.14 -3.26 -43.73
N LEU A 1025 19.39 -3.16 -42.63
CA LEU A 1025 19.89 -3.32 -41.26
C LEU A 1025 20.37 -4.75 -40.99
N TYR A 1026 19.68 -5.76 -41.52
CA TYR A 1026 20.12 -7.16 -41.44
C TYR A 1026 21.40 -7.41 -42.25
N HIS A 1027 21.52 -6.89 -43.47
CA HIS A 1027 22.75 -7.00 -44.26
C HIS A 1027 23.94 -6.29 -43.56
N ALA A 1028 23.72 -5.08 -43.03
CA ALA A 1028 24.72 -4.35 -42.26
C ALA A 1028 25.14 -5.11 -41.00
N THR A 1029 24.18 -5.69 -40.27
CA THR A 1029 24.45 -6.53 -39.09
C THR A 1029 25.29 -7.75 -39.44
N ALA A 1030 24.95 -8.48 -40.51
CA ALA A 1030 25.74 -9.62 -40.97
C ALA A 1030 27.19 -9.21 -41.30
N THR A 1031 27.38 -8.09 -41.99
CA THR A 1031 28.71 -7.54 -42.32
C THR A 1031 29.55 -7.26 -41.07
N VAL A 1032 28.95 -6.59 -40.08
CA VAL A 1032 29.58 -6.31 -38.77
C VAL A 1032 29.87 -7.60 -38.01
N THR A 1033 28.95 -8.56 -38.01
CA THR A 1033 29.11 -9.85 -37.32
C THR A 1033 30.27 -10.65 -37.90
N SER A 1034 30.36 -10.80 -39.22
CA SER A 1034 31.48 -11.50 -39.88
C SER A 1034 32.83 -10.85 -39.58
N LEU A 1035 32.92 -9.51 -39.70
CA LEU A 1035 34.14 -8.76 -39.39
C LEU A 1035 34.58 -8.95 -37.93
N LEU A 1036 33.64 -8.98 -36.99
CA LEU A 1036 33.94 -9.19 -35.57
C LEU A 1036 34.33 -10.63 -35.23
N LEU A 1037 33.76 -11.63 -35.93
CA LEU A 1037 34.18 -13.03 -35.83
C LEU A 1037 35.64 -13.19 -36.27
N GLU A 1038 35.99 -12.69 -37.46
CA GLU A 1038 37.38 -12.68 -37.97
C GLU A 1038 38.33 -11.95 -37.00
N MET A 1039 37.95 -10.77 -36.51
CA MET A 1039 38.78 -10.01 -35.56
C MET A 1039 38.97 -10.73 -34.22
N GLY A 1040 38.00 -11.53 -33.76
CA GLY A 1040 38.11 -12.36 -32.57
C GLY A 1040 39.00 -13.59 -32.77
N GLU A 1041 38.92 -14.26 -33.94
CA GLU A 1041 39.81 -15.36 -34.31
C GLU A 1041 41.27 -14.89 -34.48
N VAL A 1042 41.49 -13.74 -35.11
CA VAL A 1042 42.81 -13.09 -35.14
C VAL A 1042 43.26 -12.71 -33.73
N GLY A 1043 42.35 -12.25 -32.86
CA GLY A 1043 42.65 -12.00 -31.44
C GLY A 1043 43.17 -13.23 -30.69
N LYS A 1044 42.59 -14.41 -30.94
CA LYS A 1044 43.03 -15.70 -30.40
C LYS A 1044 44.46 -16.03 -30.80
N MET A 1045 44.83 -15.80 -32.06
CA MET A 1045 46.19 -16.02 -32.59
C MET A 1045 47.27 -15.19 -31.88
N PHE A 1046 46.92 -14.05 -31.27
CA PHE A 1046 47.84 -13.23 -30.47
C PHE A 1046 47.84 -13.53 -28.97
N CYS A 1047 46.91 -14.36 -28.47
CA CYS A 1047 46.83 -14.72 -27.04
C CYS A 1047 47.57 -16.03 -26.70
N CYS A 1048 47.89 -16.88 -27.68
CA CYS A 1048 48.64 -18.12 -27.46
C CYS A 1048 50.15 -17.88 -27.25
N PRO A 1049 50.77 -18.31 -26.13
CA PRO A 1049 52.22 -18.36 -26.00
C PRO A 1049 52.80 -19.44 -26.93
N GLY A 1050 53.81 -19.09 -27.72
CA GLY A 1050 54.42 -20.00 -28.70
C GLY A 1050 55.01 -21.28 -28.06
N PRO A 1051 54.98 -22.43 -28.75
CA PRO A 1051 55.42 -23.71 -28.21
C PRO A 1051 56.94 -23.70 -27.92
N ARG A 1052 57.32 -24.24 -26.77
CA ARG A 1052 58.73 -24.37 -26.36
C ARG A 1052 59.42 -25.43 -27.19
N SER A 1053 60.61 -25.11 -27.72
CA SER A 1053 61.58 -26.11 -28.15
C SER A 1053 62.06 -26.91 -26.93
N GLN A 1054 61.83 -28.23 -26.93
CA GLN A 1054 62.61 -29.16 -26.12
C GLN A 1054 63.65 -29.80 -27.03
N ASP A 1055 64.93 -29.70 -26.65
CA ASP A 1055 65.78 -30.88 -26.51
C ASP A 1055 67.04 -30.57 -25.68
N HIS A 1056 67.25 -31.42 -24.67
CA HIS A 1056 68.50 -31.89 -24.07
C HIS A 1056 69.74 -30.98 -23.83
N GLU A 1057 70.19 -31.04 -22.55
CA GLU A 1057 71.60 -31.11 -22.10
C GLU A 1057 72.48 -29.83 -22.18
N ASP A 1058 73.42 -29.54 -21.24
CA ASP A 1058 73.85 -30.23 -20.01
C ASP A 1058 74.41 -29.24 -18.95
N ARG A 1059 74.52 -29.70 -17.68
CA ARG A 1059 75.51 -29.33 -16.62
C ARG A 1059 75.81 -27.87 -16.17
N ASP A 1060 75.52 -27.65 -14.88
CA ASP A 1060 76.44 -27.23 -13.78
C ASP A 1060 76.98 -25.76 -13.63
N ARG A 1061 76.87 -25.28 -12.38
CA ARG A 1061 77.75 -24.33 -11.61
C ARG A 1061 77.65 -22.78 -11.73
N ASP A 1062 77.09 -22.23 -10.64
CA ASP A 1062 77.69 -21.24 -9.72
C ASP A 1062 78.29 -19.88 -10.19
N ARG A 1063 77.65 -18.82 -9.67
CA ARG A 1063 78.21 -17.63 -8.96
C ARG A 1063 78.95 -16.48 -9.70
N GLU A 1064 78.35 -15.30 -9.49
CA GLU A 1064 78.95 -14.03 -9.00
C GLU A 1064 80.08 -13.34 -9.80
N GLY A 1065 79.81 -12.11 -10.30
CA GLY A 1065 80.82 -11.27 -10.97
C GLY A 1065 80.37 -9.82 -11.28
N CYS A 1066 80.41 -8.93 -10.29
CA CYS A 1066 80.35 -7.46 -10.45
C CYS A 1066 81.80 -6.91 -10.69
N PRO A 1067 82.15 -5.59 -10.77
CA PRO A 1067 81.35 -4.36 -10.65
C PRO A 1067 81.55 -3.23 -11.75
N PRO A 1068 82.10 -2.01 -11.52
CA PRO A 1068 81.40 -0.69 -11.56
C PRO A 1068 82.04 0.32 -12.60
N PRO A 1069 81.98 1.70 -12.54
CA PRO A 1069 81.43 2.65 -11.55
C PRO A 1069 80.82 4.03 -12.01
N ASP A 1070 80.41 4.82 -10.98
CA ASP A 1070 80.37 6.31 -10.81
C ASP A 1070 79.51 7.25 -11.72
N ARG A 1071 78.59 8.12 -11.22
CA ARG A 1071 78.66 9.30 -10.29
C ARG A 1071 79.32 10.58 -10.92
N PRO A 1072 79.07 11.83 -10.41
CA PRO A 1072 78.04 12.34 -9.46
C PRO A 1072 77.48 13.79 -9.72
N THR A 1073 76.46 14.22 -8.93
CA THR A 1073 76.22 15.62 -8.40
C THR A 1073 75.95 16.83 -9.35
N ALA A 1074 75.33 17.96 -8.97
CA ALA A 1074 74.70 18.48 -7.73
C ALA A 1074 73.41 19.28 -8.11
N ASP A 1075 72.75 20.19 -7.35
CA ASP A 1075 72.95 20.80 -6.01
C ASP A 1075 71.60 21.26 -5.39
N CYS A 1076 71.58 21.93 -4.22
CA CYS A 1076 70.38 22.11 -3.39
C CYS A 1076 70.24 23.46 -2.65
N SER A 1077 69.02 24.04 -2.64
CA SER A 1077 68.52 24.94 -1.58
C SER A 1077 66.99 24.76 -1.43
N ALA A 1078 66.46 24.23 -0.32
CA ALA A 1078 66.22 24.85 1.01
C ALA A 1078 64.91 25.68 1.04
N ARG A 1079 63.95 25.49 1.97
CA ARG A 1079 63.93 24.76 3.27
C ARG A 1079 62.51 24.26 3.62
N SER A 1080 62.42 23.00 4.08
CA SER A 1080 61.83 22.48 5.35
C SER A 1080 60.63 23.19 6.04
N GLN A 1081 59.74 22.51 6.78
CA GLN A 1081 59.99 21.35 7.66
C GLN A 1081 58.69 20.60 8.10
N GLU A 1082 58.65 19.26 8.06
CA GLU A 1082 57.80 18.42 8.94
C GLU A 1082 58.54 18.13 10.27
N PRO A 1083 57.90 17.53 11.29
CA PRO A 1083 58.05 16.06 11.43
C PRO A 1083 56.85 15.31 12.05
N SER A 1084 56.76 13.97 12.04
CA SER A 1084 57.19 12.94 11.08
C SER A 1084 56.63 11.56 11.54
N LYS A 1085 56.56 10.57 10.64
CA LYS A 1085 56.12 9.18 10.96
C LYS A 1085 57.24 8.31 11.53
N THR A 1086 56.85 7.27 12.29
CA THR A 1086 57.60 6.00 12.48
C THR A 1086 56.64 4.84 12.19
N LYS A 1087 56.94 3.94 11.23
CA LYS A 1087 57.75 2.69 11.34
C LYS A 1087 57.06 1.61 12.20
N GLN A 1088 57.11 0.30 11.89
CA GLN A 1088 57.96 -0.45 10.93
C GLN A 1088 57.28 -1.78 10.50
N THR A 1089 57.89 -2.52 9.57
CA THR A 1089 57.40 -3.82 9.04
C THR A 1089 58.29 -5.02 9.39
N ALA A 1090 57.67 -6.18 9.63
CA ALA A 1090 58.26 -7.54 9.55
C ALA A 1090 59.33 -7.87 10.66
N PRO A 1091 59.90 -9.10 10.76
CA PRO A 1091 59.77 -10.27 9.86
C PRO A 1091 59.79 -11.72 10.46
N LEU A 1092 59.59 -12.73 9.59
CA LEU A 1092 60.15 -14.12 9.55
C LEU A 1092 59.68 -15.27 10.51
N GLN A 1093 59.22 -16.38 9.87
CA GLN A 1093 59.61 -17.81 10.04
C GLN A 1093 59.19 -18.63 11.30
N ASP A 1094 59.09 -19.98 11.29
CA ASP A 1094 59.45 -21.02 10.27
C ASP A 1094 58.69 -22.39 10.42
N VAL A 1095 59.07 -23.40 9.61
CA VAL A 1095 58.86 -24.89 9.75
C VAL A 1095 57.48 -25.53 9.42
N ARG A 1096 57.18 -25.60 8.11
CA ARG A 1096 57.09 -26.82 7.25
C ARG A 1096 57.16 -28.25 7.92
N LEU A 1097 56.19 -29.15 7.64
CA LEU A 1097 56.35 -30.50 6.98
C LEU A 1097 55.26 -31.57 7.33
N GLU A 1098 54.75 -32.23 6.26
CA GLU A 1098 54.42 -33.67 6.04
C GLU A 1098 53.49 -34.53 6.95
N GLU A 1099 52.50 -35.17 6.29
CA GLU A 1099 52.15 -36.63 6.22
C GLU A 1099 51.90 -37.46 7.52
N ASP A 1100 51.00 -38.46 7.59
CA ASP A 1100 50.14 -39.08 6.55
C ASP A 1100 48.84 -39.76 7.11
N GLN A 1101 47.95 -40.18 6.19
CA GLN A 1101 46.97 -41.29 6.26
C GLN A 1101 46.34 -41.72 7.61
N SER A 1102 45.00 -41.62 7.72
CA SER A 1102 44.11 -42.82 7.75
C SER A 1102 42.61 -42.51 7.87
N SER A 1103 41.82 -43.30 7.16
CA SER A 1103 40.39 -43.59 7.41
C SER A 1103 40.30 -44.99 8.07
N PRO A 1104 39.17 -45.52 8.62
CA PRO A 1104 37.78 -45.37 8.14
C PRO A 1104 36.69 -45.38 9.27
N LYS A 1105 35.45 -45.77 8.91
CA LYS A 1105 34.26 -46.08 9.75
C LYS A 1105 33.47 -44.87 10.28
N GLU A 1106 32.15 -44.95 10.51
CA GLU A 1106 31.05 -45.81 10.00
C GLU A 1106 29.71 -45.08 10.27
N ALA A 1107 28.59 -45.55 9.68
CA ALA A 1107 27.17 -45.23 9.94
C ALA A 1107 26.75 -44.05 10.88
N GLY A 1108 25.76 -43.22 10.56
CA GLY A 1108 24.73 -43.31 9.51
C GLY A 1108 23.32 -43.03 10.06
N THR A 1109 22.30 -43.19 9.22
CA THR A 1109 20.89 -43.36 9.61
C THR A 1109 20.18 -42.14 10.25
N LEU A 1110 19.66 -41.24 9.40
CA LEU A 1110 18.36 -40.60 9.68
C LEU A 1110 17.25 -41.51 9.11
N SER A 1111 16.71 -42.36 9.98
CA SER A 1111 15.60 -43.31 9.73
C SER A 1111 15.17 -43.92 11.08
N SER A 1112 13.95 -44.40 11.28
CA SER A 1112 12.73 -44.34 10.45
C SER A 1112 11.50 -44.57 11.35
N ALA A 1113 10.32 -44.13 10.91
CA ALA A 1113 9.07 -44.89 11.09
C ALA A 1113 8.10 -44.47 9.97
N ALA A 1114 7.74 -45.28 8.96
CA ALA A 1114 7.22 -46.66 8.93
C ALA A 1114 5.69 -46.74 9.18
N ALA A 1115 4.89 -47.56 8.48
CA ALA A 1115 5.15 -48.37 7.27
C ALA A 1115 3.84 -49.06 6.76
N MET A 1116 3.75 -49.32 5.44
CA MET A 1116 3.38 -50.63 4.82
C MET A 1116 1.97 -51.27 5.05
N LEU A 1117 1.43 -52.22 4.26
CA LEU A 1117 1.81 -52.83 2.95
C LEU A 1117 0.59 -53.52 2.25
N THR A 1118 0.88 -54.27 1.17
CA THR A 1118 0.08 -55.22 0.36
C THR A 1118 -0.79 -54.55 -0.72
N SER A 1119 -0.57 -54.73 -2.05
CA SER A 1119 -0.19 -55.88 -2.94
C SER A 1119 -1.41 -56.68 -3.44
N ASP A 1120 -1.43 -57.35 -4.60
CA ASP A 1120 -0.37 -57.74 -5.56
C ASP A 1120 -0.74 -57.48 -7.05
N ASP A 1121 0.17 -57.82 -7.97
CA ASP A 1121 0.11 -57.69 -9.44
C ASP A 1121 -0.29 -59.01 -10.16
N GLU A 1122 -0.47 -58.97 -11.49
CA GLU A 1122 -0.49 -60.03 -12.55
C GLU A 1122 -1.56 -59.71 -13.63
N THR A 1123 -1.36 -59.83 -14.95
CA THR A 1123 -0.23 -60.37 -15.74
C THR A 1123 -0.17 -59.86 -17.22
N LYS A 1124 1.06 -59.60 -17.71
CA LYS A 1124 1.68 -60.13 -18.96
C LYS A 1124 1.61 -59.48 -20.37
N ASP A 1125 2.82 -59.52 -20.95
CA ASP A 1125 3.28 -59.92 -22.31
C ASP A 1125 3.27 -58.95 -23.52
N ASP A 1126 4.51 -58.60 -23.92
CA ASP A 1126 5.13 -58.65 -25.26
C ASP A 1126 4.99 -57.57 -26.36
N THR A 1127 6.02 -56.71 -26.40
CA THR A 1127 7.02 -56.52 -27.49
C THR A 1127 6.66 -56.30 -28.99
N SER A 1128 7.28 -55.22 -29.51
CA SER A 1128 7.97 -55.09 -30.82
C SER A 1128 7.29 -54.48 -32.08
N VAL A 1129 7.83 -53.30 -32.48
CA VAL A 1129 8.33 -52.89 -33.82
C VAL A 1129 7.68 -53.45 -35.10
N SER A 1130 7.16 -52.58 -35.99
CA SER A 1130 7.70 -52.35 -37.37
C SER A 1130 6.78 -51.56 -38.34
N SER A 1131 7.26 -50.36 -38.72
CA SER A 1131 7.43 -49.82 -40.10
C SER A 1131 6.31 -49.69 -41.16
N TYR A 1132 6.59 -48.73 -42.06
CA TYR A 1132 6.21 -48.57 -43.48
C TYR A 1132 5.01 -47.71 -43.91
N SER A 1133 5.26 -46.94 -44.98
CA SER A 1133 4.56 -45.71 -45.39
C SER A 1133 3.80 -45.86 -46.74
N VAL A 1134 3.44 -44.70 -47.34
CA VAL A 1134 3.23 -44.42 -48.79
C VAL A 1134 1.76 -44.24 -49.26
N LEU A 1135 1.59 -43.38 -50.28
CA LEU A 1135 0.35 -42.91 -50.99
C LEU A 1135 -0.45 -41.81 -50.24
N SER A 1136 -0.49 -40.53 -50.63
CA SER A 1136 -0.11 -39.75 -51.83
C SER A 1136 -1.12 -39.63 -53.00
N ALA A 1137 -1.75 -38.46 -53.09
CA ALA A 1137 -2.28 -37.73 -54.26
C ALA A 1137 -2.76 -36.34 -53.73
N GLY A 1138 -2.67 -35.18 -54.39
CA GLY A 1138 -2.34 -34.82 -55.79
C GLY A 1138 -3.49 -33.98 -56.40
N SER A 1139 -3.28 -32.82 -57.04
CA SER A 1139 -2.05 -32.07 -57.37
C SER A 1139 -2.33 -30.57 -57.68
N HIS A 1140 -1.25 -29.80 -57.88
CA HIS A 1140 -1.20 -28.43 -58.45
C HIS A 1140 -1.69 -28.36 -59.92
N GLU A 1141 -1.85 -27.13 -60.46
CA GLU A 1141 -1.36 -26.70 -61.79
C GLU A 1141 -1.66 -25.21 -62.09
N LEU A 1142 -0.99 -24.49 -63.02
CA LEU A 1142 0.19 -24.80 -63.85
C LEU A 1142 1.43 -24.01 -63.30
N ASP A 1143 2.38 -23.39 -64.00
CA ASP A 1143 2.79 -23.24 -65.41
C ASP A 1143 4.27 -22.74 -65.45
N ASP A 1144 4.94 -22.62 -66.60
CA ASP A 1144 5.93 -23.61 -67.07
C ASP A 1144 7.30 -22.91 -67.26
N ASN A 1145 8.35 -23.72 -67.38
CA ASN A 1145 9.69 -23.49 -67.98
C ASN A 1145 10.93 -23.34 -67.06
N LYS A 1146 12.09 -23.95 -67.38
CA LYS A 1146 12.38 -25.24 -68.07
C LYS A 1146 13.90 -25.52 -68.11
N LEU A 1147 14.29 -26.82 -68.19
CA LEU A 1147 15.60 -27.35 -68.64
C LEU A 1147 16.82 -27.04 -67.72
N GLN A 1148 17.84 -27.89 -67.56
CA GLN A 1148 18.07 -29.32 -67.86
C GLN A 1148 19.27 -29.82 -67.02
N CYS A 1149 19.35 -31.11 -66.70
CA CYS A 1149 20.55 -31.74 -66.12
C CYS A 1149 20.93 -33.03 -66.86
N GLU A 1150 22.20 -33.16 -67.22
CA GLU A 1150 22.92 -34.30 -67.82
C GLU A 1150 24.43 -33.95 -67.69
N ASP A 1151 25.39 -34.85 -67.44
CA ASP A 1151 25.35 -36.29 -67.16
C ASP A 1151 26.70 -36.77 -66.57
N ILE A 1152 26.84 -38.08 -66.33
CA ILE A 1152 28.07 -38.89 -66.14
C ILE A 1152 28.63 -38.98 -64.71
N ALA A 1153 29.03 -40.21 -64.35
CA ALA A 1153 29.56 -40.63 -63.06
C ALA A 1153 30.93 -41.35 -63.18
N ASP A 1154 31.51 -41.68 -62.03
CA ASP A 1154 32.60 -42.64 -61.79
C ASP A 1154 33.89 -42.57 -62.62
N ASP A 1155 35.00 -42.27 -61.93
CA ASP A 1155 36.18 -43.15 -62.04
C ASP A 1155 36.94 -43.22 -60.71
N THR A 1156 37.47 -44.40 -60.38
CA THR A 1156 38.10 -44.69 -59.07
C THR A 1156 39.61 -44.91 -59.18
N VAL A 1157 40.41 -44.45 -58.20
CA VAL A 1157 41.56 -45.22 -57.67
C VAL A 1157 42.14 -44.61 -56.38
N LEU A 1158 42.75 -45.46 -55.55
CA LEU A 1158 43.23 -45.18 -54.19
C LEU A 1158 44.67 -44.62 -54.12
N VAL A 1159 44.90 -43.62 -53.25
CA VAL A 1159 46.16 -43.46 -52.49
C VAL A 1159 45.81 -43.06 -51.04
N ARG A 1160 46.64 -43.42 -50.05
CA ARG A 1160 46.37 -43.27 -48.61
C ARG A 1160 46.96 -42.00 -47.97
N SER A 1161 46.24 -41.49 -46.95
CA SER A 1161 46.70 -40.85 -45.69
C SER A 1161 47.92 -39.91 -45.72
N HIS A 1162 47.85 -38.65 -45.28
CA HIS A 1162 47.52 -38.20 -43.92
C HIS A 1162 47.32 -36.67 -43.88
N GLY A 1163 46.53 -36.13 -42.93
CA GLY A 1163 46.44 -34.67 -42.72
C GLY A 1163 45.15 -34.16 -42.06
N SER A 1164 44.74 -34.73 -40.91
CA SER A 1164 43.52 -34.31 -40.21
C SER A 1164 43.75 -33.08 -39.31
N LEU A 1165 42.94 -32.04 -39.50
CA LEU A 1165 42.67 -31.00 -38.49
C LEU A 1165 41.20 -31.14 -38.04
N PRO A 1166 40.90 -31.10 -36.72
CA PRO A 1166 39.54 -31.32 -36.23
C PRO A 1166 38.70 -30.04 -36.29
N HIS A 1167 37.43 -30.15 -36.70
CA HIS A 1167 36.41 -29.16 -36.35
C HIS A 1167 36.10 -29.25 -34.84
N SER A 1168 36.06 -28.11 -34.16
CA SER A 1168 35.77 -28.00 -32.73
C SER A 1168 34.37 -27.44 -32.52
N THR A 1169 33.39 -28.31 -32.27
CA THR A 1169 31.98 -27.95 -32.08
C THR A 1169 31.68 -27.57 -30.62
N SER A 1170 32.42 -26.61 -30.07
CA SER A 1170 32.22 -26.11 -28.69
C SER A 1170 32.50 -24.61 -28.58
N ILE A 1171 31.73 -23.92 -27.74
CA ILE A 1171 31.87 -22.47 -27.49
C ILE A 1171 33.31 -22.18 -27.05
N ASP A 1172 33.97 -21.29 -27.80
CA ASP A 1172 35.37 -21.01 -27.63
C ASP A 1172 35.61 -20.08 -26.43
N LYS A 1173 36.31 -20.59 -25.41
CA LYS A 1173 36.59 -19.86 -24.17
C LYS A 1173 37.66 -18.78 -24.34
N ASP A 1174 38.44 -18.84 -25.42
CA ASP A 1174 39.53 -17.89 -25.70
C ASP A 1174 39.10 -16.81 -26.71
N TRP A 1175 37.94 -16.94 -27.37
CA TRP A 1175 37.38 -15.91 -28.25
C TRP A 1175 36.70 -14.82 -27.42
N ALA A 1176 37.12 -13.55 -27.59
CA ALA A 1176 36.46 -12.40 -26.97
C ALA A 1176 36.81 -11.07 -27.65
N ILE A 1177 35.80 -10.21 -27.87
CA ILE A 1177 35.93 -8.86 -28.48
C ILE A 1177 35.82 -7.72 -27.46
N THR A 1178 36.39 -6.57 -27.76
CA THR A 1178 36.27 -5.33 -26.96
C THR A 1178 35.21 -4.37 -27.49
N PHE A 1179 34.80 -3.41 -26.67
CA PHE A 1179 33.87 -2.35 -27.08
C PHE A 1179 34.41 -1.48 -28.22
N GLU A 1180 35.72 -1.19 -28.24
CA GLU A 1180 36.35 -0.43 -29.32
C GLU A 1180 36.31 -1.18 -30.66
N GLN A 1181 36.42 -2.51 -30.65
CA GLN A 1181 36.27 -3.33 -31.84
C GLN A 1181 34.81 -3.28 -32.34
N PHE A 1182 33.84 -3.53 -31.46
CA PHE A 1182 32.41 -3.44 -31.79
C PHE A 1182 32.02 -2.07 -32.35
N LEU A 1183 32.42 -0.98 -31.68
CA LEU A 1183 32.14 0.39 -32.11
C LEU A 1183 32.78 0.71 -33.47
N ALA A 1184 34.04 0.31 -33.68
CA ALA A 1184 34.72 0.55 -34.96
C ALA A 1184 34.06 -0.19 -36.13
N SER A 1185 33.58 -1.43 -35.91
CA SER A 1185 32.85 -2.19 -36.93
C SER A 1185 31.44 -1.63 -37.19
N VAL A 1186 30.67 -1.25 -36.17
CA VAL A 1186 29.36 -0.61 -36.39
C VAL A 1186 29.49 0.72 -37.16
N LEU A 1187 30.57 1.47 -36.93
CA LEU A 1187 30.85 2.73 -37.63
C LEU A 1187 31.23 2.58 -39.12
N THR A 1188 31.47 1.37 -39.65
CA THR A 1188 31.63 1.19 -41.12
C THR A 1188 30.28 1.11 -41.85
N GLU A 1189 29.22 0.70 -41.16
CA GLU A 1189 27.90 0.45 -41.77
C GLU A 1189 26.92 1.60 -41.55
N HIS A 1190 26.71 2.38 -42.62
CA HIS A 1190 25.89 3.59 -42.59
C HIS A 1190 24.43 3.36 -42.11
N ALA A 1191 23.83 2.21 -42.45
CA ALA A 1191 22.47 1.88 -42.03
C ALA A 1191 22.34 1.75 -40.49
N LEU A 1192 23.30 1.11 -39.83
CA LEU A 1192 23.31 0.97 -38.37
C LEU A 1192 23.53 2.33 -37.69
N VAL A 1193 24.46 3.15 -38.22
CA VAL A 1193 24.67 4.53 -37.76
C VAL A 1193 23.37 5.33 -37.81
N GLN A 1194 22.68 5.33 -38.96
CA GLN A 1194 21.40 6.04 -39.13
C GLN A 1194 20.29 5.53 -38.21
N TYR A 1195 20.21 4.23 -37.94
CA TYR A 1195 19.22 3.68 -37.01
C TYR A 1195 19.46 4.15 -35.58
N PHE A 1196 20.69 4.10 -35.08
CA PHE A 1196 20.99 4.50 -33.70
C PHE A 1196 20.97 6.03 -33.49
N GLU A 1197 21.25 6.82 -34.52
CA GLU A 1197 21.12 8.29 -34.48
C GLU A 1197 19.68 8.80 -34.72
N LYS A 1198 18.74 7.93 -35.12
CA LYS A 1198 17.32 8.23 -35.35
C LYS A 1198 16.70 8.96 -34.12
N PRO A 1199 16.18 10.20 -34.28
CA PRO A 1199 15.66 10.96 -33.15
C PRO A 1199 14.34 10.38 -32.62
N VAL A 1200 14.19 10.36 -31.29
CA VAL A 1200 13.03 9.76 -30.62
C VAL A 1200 12.04 10.84 -30.18
N ASP A 1201 10.83 10.86 -30.77
CA ASP A 1201 9.73 11.69 -30.27
C ASP A 1201 9.15 11.07 -28.97
N MET A 1202 9.62 11.58 -27.84
CA MET A 1202 9.15 11.16 -26.52
C MET A 1202 7.71 11.60 -26.26
N LEU A 1203 7.27 12.75 -26.78
CA LEU A 1203 5.94 13.31 -26.54
C LEU A 1203 4.85 12.47 -27.23
N ALA A 1204 5.13 11.96 -28.44
CA ALA A 1204 4.31 10.98 -29.13
C ALA A 1204 4.23 9.65 -28.35
N ARG A 1205 5.36 9.14 -27.86
CA ARG A 1205 5.41 7.89 -27.06
C ARG A 1205 4.65 8.02 -25.72
N ILE A 1206 4.84 9.12 -24.98
CA ILE A 1206 4.04 9.46 -23.79
C ILE A 1206 2.54 9.51 -24.12
N THR A 1207 2.18 10.09 -25.26
CA THR A 1207 0.78 10.20 -25.71
C THR A 1207 0.18 8.83 -26.06
N ASN A 1208 0.95 7.94 -26.70
CA ASN A 1208 0.53 6.57 -26.99
C ASN A 1208 0.33 5.75 -25.69
N ALA A 1209 1.32 5.76 -24.79
CA ALA A 1209 1.23 5.10 -23.48
C ALA A 1209 0.00 5.55 -22.68
N LYS A 1210 -0.30 6.86 -22.68
CA LYS A 1210 -1.53 7.41 -22.10
C LYS A 1210 -2.81 6.95 -22.78
N ASN A 1211 -2.79 6.65 -24.09
CA ASN A 1211 -3.97 6.23 -24.83
C ASN A 1211 -4.26 4.73 -24.63
N MET A 1212 -3.25 3.87 -24.68
CA MET A 1212 -3.38 2.44 -24.37
C MET A 1212 -3.95 2.23 -22.95
N ARG A 1213 -3.47 2.99 -21.95
CA ARG A 1213 -4.04 2.94 -20.59
C ARG A 1213 -5.51 3.41 -20.49
N LYS A 1214 -6.02 4.25 -21.40
CA LYS A 1214 -7.43 4.73 -21.37
C LYS A 1214 -8.44 3.70 -21.92
N VAL A 1215 -8.01 2.81 -22.81
CA VAL A 1215 -8.87 1.75 -23.38
C VAL A 1215 -9.07 0.62 -22.35
N GLY A 1216 -8.07 0.41 -21.49
CA GLY A 1216 -7.82 -0.83 -20.76
C GLY A 1216 -6.82 -1.69 -21.55
N ARG A 1217 -6.12 -2.63 -20.90
CA ARG A 1217 -5.17 -3.53 -21.59
C ARG A 1217 -5.91 -4.48 -22.55
N THR A 1218 -6.15 -4.02 -23.78
CA THR A 1218 -6.34 -4.89 -24.94
C THR A 1218 -4.96 -5.33 -25.44
N SER A 1219 -4.72 -6.63 -25.51
CA SER A 1219 -3.63 -7.15 -26.34
C SER A 1219 -3.85 -6.69 -27.77
N LEU A 1220 -2.85 -6.05 -28.38
CA LEU A 1220 -2.96 -5.57 -29.75
C LEU A 1220 -2.92 -6.74 -30.73
N SER A 1221 -3.57 -6.54 -31.87
CA SER A 1221 -3.32 -7.23 -33.12
C SER A 1221 -3.33 -6.15 -34.19
N PHE A 1222 -2.34 -6.15 -35.08
CA PHE A 1222 -1.90 -4.94 -35.78
C PHE A 1222 -2.81 -4.48 -36.95
N SER A 1223 -4.02 -5.03 -37.10
CA SER A 1223 -4.86 -4.86 -38.31
C SER A 1223 -5.41 -3.45 -38.55
N ASP A 1224 -5.47 -2.58 -37.54
CA ASP A 1224 -6.34 -1.40 -37.56
C ASP A 1224 -5.59 -0.07 -37.80
N TYR A 1225 -4.28 -0.08 -38.03
CA TYR A 1225 -3.45 1.14 -37.93
C TYR A 1225 -3.37 2.03 -39.19
N GLU A 1226 -3.73 1.55 -40.39
CA GLU A 1226 -3.54 2.33 -41.65
C GLU A 1226 -4.61 3.41 -41.91
N ILE A 1227 -5.79 3.34 -41.31
CA ILE A 1227 -6.97 4.13 -41.76
C ILE A 1227 -6.98 5.58 -41.20
N SER A 1228 -6.07 5.94 -40.29
CA SER A 1228 -6.13 7.20 -39.52
C SER A 1228 -5.15 8.31 -39.96
N LEU A 1229 -4.70 8.33 -41.22
CA LEU A 1229 -3.83 9.38 -41.77
C LEU A 1229 -4.39 10.12 -43.01
N SER A 1230 -5.70 10.01 -43.27
CA SER A 1230 -6.36 10.75 -44.38
C SER A 1230 -7.79 11.22 -44.08
N ALA A 1231 -7.97 12.06 -43.06
CA ALA A 1231 -9.21 12.81 -42.78
C ALA A 1231 -8.93 14.16 -42.08
#